data_AF-A0A3M2GZQ0-F1
#
_entry.id   AF-A0A3M2GZQ0-F1
#
_cell.length_a   1.000
_cell.length_b   1.000
_cell.length_c   1.000
_cell.angle_alpha   90.00
_cell.angle_beta   90.00
_cell.angle_gamma   90.00
#
_symmetry.space_group_name_H-M   'P 1'
#
loop_
_entity.id
_entity.type
_entity.pdbx_description
1 polymer ?
#
loop_
_entity_poly.entity_id
_entity_poly.type
_entity_poly.pdbx_seq_one_letter_code
_entity_poly.pdbx_strand_id
1 'polypeptide(L)'
;MRFIIGLLCLLSSLIVYAQARDLSVGFILYRQPPDEAFYLYDWLVVDPDNFPAERLEEKFYLRNRRTQKLIAYVSIGELEPYRVYFKEAKKEWVLGENRAWDTLVADIRKEGYREFLMKRVFPKLSGFDGFFLDTLDSYQLVLKKEEERKEYERELLNFIKNLRKAYPEKLLLINRGFEVMEGLTGVVNGLVAESLFYGIDLSRDKAYKKMKDDETQWLLERLKKAKELGFEVIVVDYVDPKDRKLARELRERIRSLGFIPFISDRYLSSLGLSLYEPIPRKVLVLYDGEVQNPYNMGATRFFFSSLEFLGFVPVTYDINRGLPDYGFMGEYMGIIVDLDSPPKDKGKFTKWLLQRVEEGIKVFFVNDIPLSDYGLKYLGIEKLGEIRAVDRPVLTKAEGWEYFEAEPSLEWGPMLRVKRGKVLLKAELRGTTFYPLVITHWGGYALKGSLVVDKGEYEYLVFNPILFFKTLFEPNFPAPDVTTENGRRILTAHIDGDASFGVADFDPSKSLMEVIKDEIIKRYQIPHTVSFIEGEISPEGLYPDKSKRLIEIARSLALLPNVELASHSLSHPFSWQSLEKLSSGLKPSTEPAPYGYNLPIKGYVFSPEREILGSVDFINRYISPEGKRVKVFLWTGDCDPSGSTLKLTYKAKLYNVNGGLTWINKLENIYSLISPMGVNKGEYFQIFAPIQNENIYTNRWTDYYGYTRVIETFKLTENPHRLKPISIYYHFYSGQKVASLKALHEVYTYALSQEVNPIFLSEYAQKVMEFRSSVFAFDTEGNMVFLSGGNLRTLRFDSDVYPNIKRSKGVVGYRKVNNSTYVHLDGSGNYRIVLSEKPPNFALLDANGKVENFEQSHSLYKFTIVSYIPTEFKLYSDGCYIDVKPKGSITEKGKGIFEFKYKEEKRVYVEARCNS
;
A
#
# COMPACT_ATOMS: atom_id res chain seq x y z
N MET A 1 -1.86 -6.20 64.76
CA MET A 1 -2.34 -7.20 63.78
C MET A 1 -3.15 -6.63 62.59
N ARG A 2 -3.90 -5.53 62.73
CA ARG A 2 -4.66 -4.94 61.59
C ARG A 2 -3.82 -4.18 60.54
N PHE A 3 -2.60 -3.77 60.88
CA PHE A 3 -1.69 -3.06 59.95
C PHE A 3 -0.85 -3.98 59.04
N ILE A 4 -0.68 -5.26 59.41
CA ILE A 4 0.13 -6.21 58.61
C ILE A 4 -0.72 -6.90 57.54
N ILE A 5 -2.03 -7.06 57.78
CA ILE A 5 -2.98 -7.64 56.80
C ILE A 5 -3.31 -6.64 55.68
N GLY A 6 -3.33 -5.32 55.98
CA GLY A 6 -3.52 -4.27 54.97
C GLY A 6 -2.36 -4.12 53.98
N LEU A 7 -1.12 -4.38 54.43
CA LEU A 7 0.06 -4.31 53.56
C LEU A 7 0.18 -5.54 52.64
N LEU A 8 -0.25 -6.72 53.10
CA LEU A 8 -0.28 -7.95 52.31
C LEU A 8 -1.38 -7.93 51.24
N CYS A 9 -2.52 -7.27 51.47
CA CYS A 9 -3.56 -7.10 50.43
C CYS A 9 -3.23 -6.04 49.37
N LEU A 10 -2.38 -5.05 49.68
CA LEU A 10 -1.89 -4.03 48.74
C LEU A 10 -0.71 -4.53 47.88
N LEU A 11 0.05 -5.53 48.36
CA LEU A 11 1.09 -6.21 47.59
C LEU A 11 0.54 -7.33 46.69
N SER A 12 -0.64 -7.88 46.98
CA SER A 12 -1.32 -8.84 46.08
C SER A 12 -2.14 -8.20 44.95
N SER A 13 -2.35 -6.88 44.97
CA SER A 13 -3.11 -6.14 43.93
C SER A 13 -2.24 -5.40 42.91
N LEU A 14 -0.91 -5.55 42.97
CA LEU A 14 0.04 -4.93 42.04
C LEU A 14 0.91 -5.94 41.26
N ILE A 15 0.53 -7.21 41.26
CA ILE A 15 0.96 -8.13 40.20
C ILE A 15 -0.13 -8.10 39.12
N VAL A 16 -0.25 -6.94 38.45
CA VAL A 16 -0.58 -7.01 37.03
C VAL A 16 0.63 -7.71 36.45
N TYR A 17 0.53 -9.02 36.16
CA TYR A 17 1.34 -9.59 35.11
C TYR A 17 1.04 -8.72 33.90
N ALA A 18 1.86 -7.69 33.67
CA ALA A 18 2.02 -7.12 32.37
C ALA A 18 2.50 -8.31 31.55
N GLN A 19 1.55 -9.01 30.94
CA GLN A 19 1.84 -10.07 30.00
C GLN A 19 2.74 -9.38 28.98
N ALA A 20 4.04 -9.71 29.01
CA ALA A 20 5.01 -9.10 28.13
C ALA A 20 4.44 -9.26 26.73
N ARG A 21 4.23 -8.14 26.04
CA ARG A 21 3.67 -8.18 24.69
C ARG A 21 4.66 -8.98 23.85
N ASP A 22 4.20 -10.07 23.23
CA ASP A 22 5.01 -10.80 22.26
C ASP A 22 5.55 -9.81 21.23
N LEU A 23 6.87 -9.80 21.05
CA LEU A 23 7.58 -8.90 20.15
C LEU A 23 7.77 -9.55 18.77
N SER A 24 7.42 -8.84 17.69
CA SER A 24 7.70 -9.26 16.31
C SER A 24 8.95 -8.56 15.79
N VAL A 25 9.96 -9.30 15.32
CA VAL A 25 11.22 -8.74 14.83
C VAL A 25 11.48 -9.22 13.41
N GLY A 26 11.90 -8.31 12.52
CA GLY A 26 12.21 -8.60 11.12
C GLY A 26 13.53 -8.00 10.67
N PHE A 27 14.18 -8.68 9.72
CA PHE A 27 15.44 -8.24 9.10
C PHE A 27 15.24 -8.15 7.59
N ILE A 28 15.45 -6.95 7.02
CA ILE A 28 15.45 -6.70 5.58
C ILE A 28 16.68 -5.88 5.22
N LEU A 29 17.79 -6.56 4.92
CA LEU A 29 19.10 -5.91 4.78
C LEU A 29 19.47 -5.57 3.34
N TYR A 30 19.13 -6.42 2.37
CA TYR A 30 19.67 -6.32 1.01
C TYR A 30 18.74 -5.64 0.00
N ARG A 31 17.67 -4.99 0.46
CA ARG A 31 16.76 -4.16 -0.36
C ARG A 31 16.03 -3.14 0.50
N GLN A 32 15.29 -2.23 -0.16
CA GLN A 32 14.32 -1.41 0.55
C GLN A 32 13.21 -2.29 1.17
N PRO A 33 12.84 -2.06 2.44
CA PRO A 33 11.73 -2.77 3.06
C PRO A 33 10.42 -2.42 2.36
N PRO A 34 9.57 -3.42 2.02
CA PRO A 34 8.23 -3.14 1.53
C PRO A 34 7.37 -2.52 2.64
N ASP A 35 6.33 -1.78 2.26
CA ASP A 35 5.47 -1.05 3.22
C ASP A 35 4.84 -1.95 4.30
N GLU A 36 4.54 -3.21 3.94
CA GLU A 36 3.99 -4.23 4.81
C GLU A 36 4.89 -4.52 6.03
N ALA A 37 6.21 -4.42 5.87
CA ALA A 37 7.15 -4.66 6.95
C ALA A 37 6.97 -3.69 8.13
N PHE A 38 6.50 -2.47 7.86
CA PHE A 38 6.28 -1.44 8.88
C PHE A 38 5.05 -1.70 9.77
N TYR A 39 4.17 -2.62 9.37
CA TYR A 39 3.04 -3.07 10.18
C TYR A 39 3.25 -4.47 10.78
N LEU A 40 4.07 -5.32 10.15
CA LEU A 40 4.35 -6.69 10.59
C LEU A 40 5.31 -6.79 11.78
N TYR A 41 6.32 -5.91 11.81
CA TYR A 41 7.42 -6.01 12.78
C TYR A 41 7.42 -4.83 13.73
N ASP A 42 7.48 -5.12 15.02
CA ASP A 42 7.70 -4.11 16.05
C ASP A 42 9.13 -3.59 15.98
N TRP A 43 10.13 -4.45 15.73
CA TRP A 43 11.50 -4.03 15.41
C TRP A 43 11.87 -4.46 14.00
N LEU A 44 12.25 -3.50 13.15
CA LEU A 44 12.67 -3.75 11.78
C LEU A 44 14.12 -3.34 11.60
N VAL A 45 14.99 -4.31 11.40
CA VAL A 45 16.41 -4.12 11.13
C VAL A 45 16.61 -3.96 9.62
N VAL A 46 17.26 -2.87 9.22
CA VAL A 46 17.56 -2.55 7.81
C VAL A 46 19.01 -2.12 7.64
N ASP A 47 19.52 -2.26 6.42
CA ASP A 47 20.77 -1.63 6.05
C ASP A 47 20.56 -0.14 5.71
N PRO A 48 21.25 0.80 6.39
CA PRO A 48 21.07 2.23 6.18
C PRO A 48 21.51 2.73 4.78
N ASP A 49 22.39 2.00 4.07
CA ASP A 49 22.78 2.35 2.71
C ASP A 49 21.67 1.97 1.70
N ASN A 50 20.88 0.93 2.00
CA ASN A 50 19.72 0.53 1.20
C ASN A 50 18.44 1.31 1.57
N PHE A 51 18.27 1.66 2.85
CA PHE A 51 17.14 2.44 3.34
C PHE A 51 17.57 3.47 4.40
N PRO A 52 17.97 4.69 3.98
CA PRO A 52 18.31 5.75 4.93
C PRO A 52 17.04 6.28 5.62
N ALA A 53 17.16 6.71 6.88
CA ALA A 53 16.02 7.05 7.73
C ALA A 53 15.10 8.13 7.12
N GLU A 54 15.65 9.07 6.36
CA GLU A 54 14.90 10.15 5.71
C GLU A 54 13.90 9.62 4.67
N ARG A 55 14.14 8.44 4.09
CA ARG A 55 13.19 7.81 3.14
C ARG A 55 11.87 7.43 3.80
N LEU A 56 11.86 7.23 5.12
CA LEU A 56 10.63 7.00 5.87
C LEU A 56 9.73 8.25 5.88
N GLU A 57 10.30 9.45 5.75
CA GLU A 57 9.52 10.68 5.66
C GLU A 57 8.74 10.80 4.35
N GLU A 58 9.29 10.26 3.26
CA GLU A 58 8.57 10.15 1.97
C GLU A 58 7.37 9.19 2.10
N LYS A 59 7.38 8.28 3.08
CA LYS A 59 6.27 7.35 3.39
C LYS A 59 5.29 7.93 4.43
N PHE A 60 4.99 9.22 4.35
CA PHE A 60 4.13 9.95 5.30
C PHE A 60 2.72 9.35 5.47
N TYR A 61 2.26 8.54 4.49
CA TYR A 61 1.00 7.82 4.50
C TYR A 61 1.00 6.57 5.41
N LEU A 62 2.17 6.09 5.86
CA LEU A 62 2.28 5.02 6.87
C LEU A 62 1.97 5.59 8.26
N ARG A 63 0.67 5.67 8.58
CA ARG A 63 0.14 6.17 9.86
C ARG A 63 0.13 5.08 10.90
N ASN A 64 0.08 5.47 12.18
CA ASN A 64 -0.12 4.55 13.32
C ASN A 64 0.73 3.27 13.22
N ARG A 65 2.04 3.42 12.90
CA ARG A 65 3.04 2.34 12.84
C ARG A 65 3.34 1.78 14.24
N ARG A 66 2.31 1.53 15.03
CA ARG A 66 2.30 1.16 16.46
C ARG A 66 3.65 0.64 16.91
N THR A 67 4.36 1.43 17.71
CA THR A 67 5.60 1.04 18.39
C THR A 67 6.74 0.58 17.49
N GLN A 68 6.61 0.63 16.16
CA GLN A 68 7.61 0.17 15.21
C GLN A 68 8.91 0.97 15.38
N LYS A 69 10.01 0.25 15.57
CA LYS A 69 11.37 0.78 15.73
C LYS A 69 12.19 0.41 14.50
N LEU A 70 12.73 1.40 13.82
CA LEU A 70 13.64 1.20 12.70
C LEU A 70 15.08 1.12 13.23
N ILE A 71 15.75 0.00 13.01
CA ILE A 71 17.07 -0.30 13.57
C ILE A 71 18.08 -0.40 12.43
N ALA A 72 19.19 0.34 12.53
CA ALA A 72 20.25 0.31 11.52
C ALA A 72 21.23 -0.83 11.79
N TYR A 73 21.52 -1.64 10.76
CA TYR A 73 22.64 -2.57 10.76
C TYR A 73 23.98 -1.82 10.79
N VAL A 74 24.90 -2.28 11.65
CA VAL A 74 26.28 -1.77 11.74
C VAL A 74 27.23 -2.92 12.03
N SER A 75 28.17 -3.20 11.13
CA SER A 75 29.27 -4.11 11.38
C SER A 75 30.34 -3.45 12.27
N ILE A 76 30.68 -4.06 13.40
CA ILE A 76 31.65 -3.51 14.38
C ILE A 76 33.01 -4.20 14.30
N GLY A 77 33.03 -5.50 14.05
CA GLY A 77 34.26 -6.28 13.94
C GLY A 77 34.77 -6.43 12.51
N GLU A 78 34.07 -5.89 11.50
CA GLU A 78 34.49 -5.95 10.11
C GLU A 78 34.30 -4.62 9.37
N LEU A 79 35.17 -4.38 8.40
CA LEU A 79 35.11 -3.30 7.42
C LEU A 79 34.62 -3.89 6.09
N GLU A 80 33.50 -3.36 5.63
CA GLU A 80 32.77 -3.86 4.46
C GLU A 80 33.11 -3.01 3.22
N PRO A 81 33.70 -3.59 2.15
CA PRO A 81 34.19 -2.82 1.00
C PRO A 81 33.14 -1.97 0.26
N TYR A 82 31.87 -2.37 0.33
CA TYR A 82 30.76 -1.69 -0.33
C TYR A 82 30.27 -0.45 0.43
N ARG A 83 30.71 -0.22 1.68
CA ARG A 83 30.30 0.95 2.48
C ARG A 83 30.88 2.23 1.92
N VAL A 84 30.08 3.30 1.92
CA VAL A 84 30.51 4.64 1.45
C VAL A 84 31.77 5.15 2.20
N TYR A 85 31.90 4.78 3.47
CA TYR A 85 33.01 5.18 4.33
C TYR A 85 34.22 4.25 4.28
N PHE A 86 34.18 3.15 3.53
CA PHE A 86 35.29 2.18 3.47
C PHE A 86 36.61 2.80 3.01
N LYS A 87 36.56 3.77 2.10
CA LYS A 87 37.74 4.53 1.63
C LYS A 87 38.48 5.32 2.73
N GLU A 88 37.84 5.56 3.88
CA GLU A 88 38.44 6.22 5.04
C GLU A 88 39.15 5.21 5.97
N ALA A 89 39.01 3.91 5.71
CA ALA A 89 39.63 2.86 6.50
C ALA A 89 41.15 2.89 6.40
N LYS A 90 41.82 2.78 7.55
CA LYS A 90 43.28 2.76 7.62
C LYS A 90 43.80 1.33 7.74
N LYS A 91 44.96 1.08 7.13
CA LYS A 91 45.59 -0.25 7.15
C LYS A 91 45.89 -0.72 8.58
N GLU A 92 46.26 0.18 9.49
CA GLU A 92 46.52 -0.19 10.90
C GLU A 92 45.27 -0.63 11.68
N TRP A 93 44.07 -0.46 11.14
CA TRP A 93 42.82 -0.94 11.74
C TRP A 93 42.48 -2.38 11.35
N VAL A 94 43.20 -2.99 10.42
CA VAL A 94 42.88 -4.31 9.87
C VAL A 94 43.68 -5.41 10.58
N LEU A 95 42.98 -6.39 11.15
CA LEU A 95 43.55 -7.62 11.72
C LEU A 95 43.80 -8.68 10.66
N GLY A 96 42.87 -8.84 9.71
CA GLY A 96 42.90 -9.89 8.70
C GLY A 96 41.72 -9.80 7.74
N GLU A 97 41.41 -10.91 7.08
CA GLU A 97 40.35 -11.01 6.06
C GLU A 97 39.33 -12.09 6.45
N ASN A 98 38.05 -11.84 6.19
CA ASN A 98 37.01 -12.85 6.22
C ASN A 98 36.57 -13.19 4.80
N ARG A 99 37.18 -14.23 4.23
CA ARG A 99 36.97 -14.65 2.84
C ARG A 99 35.54 -15.14 2.54
N ALA A 100 34.78 -15.54 3.55
CA ALA A 100 33.41 -16.00 3.35
C ALA A 100 32.46 -14.87 2.93
N TRP A 101 32.80 -13.63 3.30
CA TRP A 101 31.99 -12.44 3.08
C TRP A 101 32.71 -11.33 2.32
N ASP A 102 33.98 -11.55 1.95
CA ASP A 102 34.83 -10.58 1.25
C ASP A 102 34.98 -9.26 2.03
N THR A 103 35.21 -9.39 3.35
CA THR A 103 35.35 -8.26 4.29
C THR A 103 36.71 -8.30 5.00
N LEU A 104 37.09 -7.16 5.60
CA LEU A 104 38.32 -7.05 6.40
C LEU A 104 37.98 -7.08 7.88
N VAL A 105 38.59 -7.97 8.66
CA VAL A 105 38.40 -8.04 10.12
C VAL A 105 39.08 -6.82 10.75
N ALA A 106 38.33 -6.04 11.52
CA ALA A 106 38.77 -4.78 12.12
C ALA A 106 39.29 -4.96 13.56
N ASP A 107 40.20 -4.10 14.00
CA ASP A 107 40.79 -4.12 15.34
C ASP A 107 40.16 -3.05 16.26
N ILE A 108 39.17 -3.44 17.07
CA ILE A 108 38.51 -2.55 18.04
C ILE A 108 39.45 -2.01 19.12
N ARG A 109 40.65 -2.57 19.29
CA ARG A 109 41.67 -2.09 20.23
C ARG A 109 42.33 -0.79 19.75
N LYS A 110 42.23 -0.47 18.46
CA LYS A 110 42.77 0.77 17.89
C LYS A 110 41.84 1.94 18.21
N GLU A 111 42.34 2.89 18.98
CA GLU A 111 41.60 4.11 19.33
C GLU A 111 41.06 4.84 18.11
N GLY A 112 41.89 5.01 17.06
CA GLY A 112 41.47 5.67 15.83
C GLY A 112 40.29 5.00 15.12
N TYR A 113 40.15 3.66 15.23
CA TYR A 113 39.01 2.94 14.68
C TYR A 113 37.74 3.17 15.51
N ARG A 114 37.84 3.11 16.84
CA ARG A 114 36.71 3.43 17.74
C ARG A 114 36.23 4.87 17.56
N GLU A 115 37.16 5.82 17.43
CA GLU A 115 36.84 7.22 17.14
C GLU A 115 36.15 7.38 15.78
N PHE A 116 36.62 6.66 14.77
CA PHE A 116 35.99 6.64 13.44
C PHE A 116 34.53 6.17 13.54
N LEU A 117 34.25 5.06 14.21
CA LEU A 117 32.87 4.59 14.42
C LEU A 117 32.01 5.65 15.13
N MET A 118 32.49 6.20 16.25
CA MET A 118 31.74 7.15 17.07
C MET A 118 31.54 8.53 16.42
N LYS A 119 32.51 9.02 15.64
CA LYS A 119 32.49 10.37 15.06
C LYS A 119 32.00 10.40 13.61
N ARG A 120 32.05 9.28 12.89
CA ARG A 120 31.73 9.24 11.44
C ARG A 120 30.55 8.34 11.10
N VAL A 121 30.44 7.17 11.76
CA VAL A 121 29.41 6.18 11.42
C VAL A 121 28.12 6.46 12.19
N PHE A 122 28.13 6.33 13.52
CA PHE A 122 26.92 6.47 14.35
C PHE A 122 26.18 7.82 14.25
N PRO A 123 26.85 8.98 14.11
CA PRO A 123 26.14 10.26 13.97
C PRO A 123 25.21 10.32 12.75
N LYS A 124 25.58 9.66 11.63
CA LYS A 124 24.76 9.58 10.42
C LYS A 124 23.53 8.67 10.58
N LEU A 125 23.52 7.83 11.62
CA LEU A 125 22.44 6.91 11.92
C LEU A 125 21.49 7.45 13.00
N SER A 126 21.61 8.73 13.37
CA SER A 126 20.82 9.36 14.44
C SER A 126 19.31 9.35 14.18
N GLY A 127 18.89 9.29 12.91
CA GLY A 127 17.48 9.17 12.49
C GLY A 127 16.84 7.79 12.78
N PHE A 128 17.63 6.76 13.11
CA PHE A 128 17.13 5.43 13.45
C PHE A 128 16.78 5.32 14.93
N ASP A 129 15.83 4.44 15.29
CA ASP A 129 15.46 4.18 16.68
C ASP A 129 16.50 3.32 17.44
N GLY A 130 17.37 2.62 16.72
CA GLY A 130 18.36 1.74 17.32
C GLY A 130 19.46 1.29 16.36
N PHE A 131 20.41 0.52 16.89
CA PHE A 131 21.53 -0.07 16.18
C PHE A 131 21.59 -1.58 16.42
N PHE A 132 21.80 -2.34 15.35
CA PHE A 132 22.12 -3.75 15.39
C PHE A 132 23.61 -3.92 15.09
N LEU A 133 24.36 -4.33 16.11
CA LEU A 133 25.82 -4.42 16.11
C LEU A 133 26.23 -5.84 15.72
N ASP A 134 26.78 -5.99 14.53
CA ASP A 134 27.16 -7.27 13.96
C ASP A 134 28.68 -7.51 14.04
N THR A 135 29.09 -8.74 13.69
CA THR A 135 30.49 -9.20 13.58
C THR A 135 31.31 -9.12 14.86
N LEU A 136 30.64 -9.23 16.02
CA LEU A 136 31.27 -9.10 17.33
C LEU A 136 32.25 -10.24 17.67
N ASP A 137 32.19 -11.36 16.93
CA ASP A 137 33.02 -12.55 17.09
C ASP A 137 34.06 -12.75 15.97
N SER A 138 34.10 -11.89 14.95
CA SER A 138 35.00 -12.04 13.78
C SER A 138 36.49 -12.03 14.12
N TYR A 139 36.89 -11.38 15.22
CA TYR A 139 38.28 -11.38 15.69
C TYR A 139 38.80 -12.79 16.00
N GLN A 140 37.92 -13.74 16.34
CA GLN A 140 38.28 -15.13 16.65
C GLN A 140 38.85 -15.87 15.44
N LEU A 141 38.52 -15.43 14.21
CA LEU A 141 39.06 -15.97 12.96
C LEU A 141 40.56 -15.68 12.80
N VAL A 142 41.04 -14.58 13.38
CA VAL A 142 42.40 -14.07 13.18
C VAL A 142 43.26 -14.23 14.42
N LEU A 143 42.75 -13.82 15.59
CA LEU A 143 43.48 -13.86 16.85
C LEU A 143 43.49 -15.29 17.40
N LYS A 144 44.69 -15.84 17.63
CA LYS A 144 44.87 -17.22 18.14
C LYS A 144 45.22 -17.27 19.62
N LYS A 145 45.83 -16.21 20.15
CA LYS A 145 46.24 -16.15 21.56
C LYS A 145 45.09 -15.67 22.43
N GLU A 146 44.91 -16.34 23.56
CA GLU A 146 43.85 -16.04 24.52
C GLU A 146 43.98 -14.62 25.09
N GLU A 147 45.21 -14.16 25.34
CA GLU A 147 45.47 -12.83 25.87
C GLU A 147 45.05 -11.72 24.91
N GLU A 148 45.31 -11.90 23.61
CA GLU A 148 44.93 -10.94 22.56
C GLU A 148 43.39 -10.91 22.39
N ARG A 149 42.72 -12.06 22.52
CA ARG A 149 41.25 -12.17 22.49
C ARG A 149 40.61 -11.45 23.68
N LYS A 150 41.08 -11.70 24.90
CA LYS A 150 40.59 -11.02 26.11
C LYS A 150 40.81 -9.51 26.08
N GLU A 151 41.92 -9.06 25.50
CA GLU A 151 42.16 -7.64 25.28
C GLU A 151 41.12 -7.05 24.30
N TYR A 152 40.86 -7.72 23.18
CA TYR A 152 39.85 -7.32 22.22
C TYR A 152 38.45 -7.26 22.86
N GLU A 153 38.05 -8.31 23.58
CA GLU A 153 36.78 -8.41 24.30
C GLU A 153 36.58 -7.26 25.30
N ARG A 154 37.62 -6.92 26.08
CA ARG A 154 37.58 -5.79 27.03
C ARG A 154 37.34 -4.47 26.30
N GLU A 155 38.05 -4.23 25.20
CA GLU A 155 37.89 -3.01 24.42
C GLU A 155 36.55 -2.93 23.69
N LEU A 156 36.02 -4.07 23.22
CA LEU A 156 34.68 -4.18 22.65
C LEU A 156 33.61 -3.86 23.69
N LEU A 157 33.72 -4.43 24.89
CA LEU A 157 32.81 -4.17 26.01
C LEU A 157 32.81 -2.67 26.38
N ASN A 158 34.00 -2.07 26.48
CA ASN A 158 34.15 -0.64 26.77
C ASN A 158 33.53 0.23 25.67
N PHE A 159 33.75 -0.14 24.40
CA PHE A 159 33.17 0.55 23.26
C PHE A 159 31.65 0.54 23.30
N ILE A 160 31.01 -0.62 23.49
CA ILE A 160 29.53 -0.73 23.54
C ILE A 160 28.95 0.05 24.74
N LYS A 161 29.62 0.02 25.90
CA LYS A 161 29.22 0.85 27.06
C LYS A 161 29.31 2.34 26.76
N ASN A 162 30.34 2.77 26.06
CA ASN A 162 30.48 4.17 25.63
C ASN A 162 29.44 4.54 24.57
N LEU A 163 29.11 3.63 23.66
CA LEU A 163 28.03 3.81 22.69
C LEU A 163 26.68 4.00 23.38
N ARG A 164 26.34 3.17 24.39
CA ARG A 164 25.13 3.36 25.21
C ARG A 164 25.11 4.72 25.90
N LYS A 165 26.24 5.18 26.45
CA LYS A 165 26.31 6.51 27.07
C LYS A 165 26.06 7.64 26.08
N ALA A 166 26.57 7.51 24.85
CA ALA A 166 26.37 8.50 23.79
C ALA A 166 24.93 8.47 23.23
N TYR A 167 24.28 7.31 23.27
CA TYR A 167 22.94 7.07 22.71
C TYR A 167 22.02 6.35 23.73
N PRO A 168 21.66 7.01 24.85
CA PRO A 168 20.94 6.38 25.95
C PRO A 168 19.57 5.84 25.56
N GLU A 169 18.86 6.56 24.67
CA GLU A 169 17.49 6.25 24.25
C GLU A 169 17.39 5.27 23.06
N LYS A 170 18.52 4.88 22.44
CA LYS A 170 18.52 4.02 21.25
C LYS A 170 18.42 2.55 21.64
N LEU A 171 17.71 1.73 20.87
CA LEU A 171 17.82 0.28 21.05
C LEU A 171 19.22 -0.19 20.62
N LEU A 172 19.83 -1.07 21.40
CA LEU A 172 21.07 -1.73 21.02
C LEU A 172 20.82 -3.23 20.96
N LEU A 173 20.96 -3.80 19.76
CA LEU A 173 20.93 -5.24 19.52
C LEU A 173 22.34 -5.69 19.18
N ILE A 174 22.75 -6.87 19.64
CA ILE A 174 24.05 -7.46 19.29
C ILE A 174 23.85 -8.78 18.58
N ASN A 175 24.63 -9.06 17.52
CA ASN A 175 24.70 -10.41 16.96
C ASN A 175 25.75 -11.21 17.73
N ARG A 176 25.33 -12.28 18.38
CA ARG A 176 26.18 -13.12 19.24
C ARG A 176 26.90 -12.29 20.31
N GLY A 177 28.23 -12.20 20.27
CA GLY A 177 29.04 -11.52 21.28
C GLY A 177 29.00 -12.19 22.66
N PHE A 178 28.89 -13.51 22.70
CA PHE A 178 28.69 -14.28 23.93
C PHE A 178 29.83 -14.14 24.94
N GLU A 179 31.04 -13.80 24.48
CA GLU A 179 32.23 -13.60 25.31
C GLU A 179 32.11 -12.34 26.18
N VAL A 180 31.35 -11.33 25.73
CA VAL A 180 31.18 -10.04 26.42
C VAL A 180 29.77 -9.83 27.00
N MET A 181 28.82 -10.74 26.74
CA MET A 181 27.40 -10.53 27.03
C MET A 181 27.10 -10.28 28.52
N GLU A 182 27.81 -10.93 29.46
CA GLU A 182 27.60 -10.73 30.90
C GLU A 182 27.92 -9.28 31.32
N GLY A 183 28.93 -8.67 30.70
CA GLY A 183 29.30 -7.28 30.94
C GLY A 183 28.31 -6.27 30.34
N LEU A 184 27.38 -6.72 29.49
CA LEU A 184 26.42 -5.91 28.75
C LEU A 184 24.99 -5.99 29.30
N THR A 185 24.76 -6.68 30.42
CA THR A 185 23.47 -6.68 31.11
C THR A 185 23.04 -5.25 31.45
N GLY A 186 21.80 -4.89 31.06
CA GLY A 186 21.27 -3.53 31.18
C GLY A 186 21.89 -2.49 30.24
N VAL A 187 22.88 -2.87 29.43
CA VAL A 187 23.52 -2.01 28.42
C VAL A 187 22.91 -2.24 27.04
N VAL A 188 22.64 -3.49 26.66
CA VAL A 188 22.00 -3.83 25.38
C VAL A 188 20.60 -4.39 25.60
N ASN A 189 19.72 -4.18 24.63
CA ASN A 189 18.30 -4.53 24.72
C ASN A 189 18.03 -5.98 24.28
N GLY A 190 18.76 -6.46 23.28
CA GLY A 190 18.55 -7.79 22.74
C GLY A 190 19.80 -8.41 22.13
N LEU A 191 19.77 -9.73 22.00
CA LEU A 191 20.81 -10.54 21.41
C LEU A 191 20.20 -11.35 20.26
N VAL A 192 20.84 -11.29 19.10
CA VAL A 192 20.50 -12.02 17.89
C VAL A 192 21.47 -13.18 17.73
N ALA A 193 21.01 -14.31 17.18
CA ALA A 193 21.91 -15.38 16.78
C ALA A 193 21.47 -16.06 15.47
N GLU A 194 22.48 -16.42 14.68
CA GLU A 194 22.38 -17.11 13.39
C GLU A 194 23.32 -18.33 13.37
N SER A 195 22.86 -19.55 13.16
CA SER A 195 21.47 -20.03 13.16
C SER A 195 21.33 -21.19 14.15
N LEU A 196 20.13 -21.40 14.69
CA LEU A 196 19.89 -22.38 15.74
C LEU A 196 19.60 -23.77 15.16
N PHE A 197 18.66 -23.91 14.24
CA PHE A 197 18.28 -25.22 13.69
C PHE A 197 18.59 -25.34 12.21
N TYR A 198 18.41 -24.28 11.44
CA TYR A 198 18.67 -24.24 10.01
C TYR A 198 19.40 -22.97 9.62
N GLY A 199 20.53 -23.14 8.93
CA GLY A 199 21.39 -22.04 8.51
C GLY A 199 21.88 -22.21 7.08
N ILE A 200 22.94 -21.49 6.74
CA ILE A 200 23.59 -21.54 5.43
C ILE A 200 24.99 -22.16 5.53
N ASP A 201 25.36 -22.96 4.53
CA ASP A 201 26.70 -23.49 4.38
C ASP A 201 27.56 -22.53 3.56
N LEU A 202 28.38 -21.75 4.26
CA LEU A 202 29.31 -20.79 3.63
C LEU A 202 30.38 -21.48 2.77
N SER A 203 30.62 -22.79 2.95
CA SER A 203 31.59 -23.54 2.15
C SER A 203 31.02 -24.09 0.83
N ARG A 204 29.70 -24.06 0.65
CA ARG A 204 28.98 -24.65 -0.49
C ARG A 204 27.98 -23.67 -1.10
N ASP A 205 28.47 -22.54 -1.61
CA ASP A 205 27.65 -21.53 -2.31
C ASP A 205 26.40 -21.08 -1.52
N LYS A 206 26.54 -20.95 -0.19
CA LYS A 206 25.47 -20.55 0.74
C LYS A 206 24.21 -21.42 0.59
N ALA A 207 24.40 -22.73 0.41
CA ALA A 207 23.31 -23.70 0.40
C ALA A 207 22.63 -23.80 1.78
N TYR A 208 21.32 -23.98 1.82
CA TYR A 208 20.58 -24.21 3.06
C TYR A 208 21.01 -25.55 3.70
N LYS A 209 21.24 -25.55 5.02
CA LYS A 209 21.60 -26.76 5.76
C LYS A 209 20.91 -26.82 7.12
N LYS A 210 20.64 -28.04 7.57
CA LYS A 210 20.31 -28.31 8.98
C LYS A 210 21.59 -28.18 9.81
N MET A 211 21.50 -27.49 10.95
CA MET A 211 22.61 -27.38 11.91
C MET A 211 22.86 -28.71 12.59
N LYS A 212 24.11 -28.97 12.98
CA LYS A 212 24.44 -30.19 13.71
C LYS A 212 23.91 -30.13 15.14
N ASP A 213 23.65 -31.28 15.74
CA ASP A 213 23.04 -31.35 17.08
C ASP A 213 23.95 -30.76 18.17
N ASP A 214 25.28 -30.92 18.04
CA ASP A 214 26.28 -30.34 18.95
C ASP A 214 26.35 -28.82 18.82
N GLU A 215 26.37 -28.29 17.59
CA GLU A 215 26.32 -26.84 17.31
C GLU A 215 25.01 -26.21 17.84
N THR A 216 23.89 -26.90 17.63
CA THR A 216 22.56 -26.49 18.13
C THR A 216 22.54 -26.44 19.66
N GLN A 217 23.04 -27.48 20.32
CA GLN A 217 23.05 -27.57 21.78
C GLN A 217 23.95 -26.49 22.39
N TRP A 218 25.14 -26.28 21.82
CA TRP A 218 26.06 -25.23 22.24
C TRP A 218 25.41 -23.84 22.15
N LEU A 219 24.76 -23.54 21.02
CA LEU A 219 24.11 -22.24 20.84
C LEU A 219 22.91 -22.09 21.79
N LEU A 220 22.11 -23.15 21.96
CA LEU A 220 20.96 -23.13 22.86
C LEU A 220 21.34 -22.80 24.31
N GLU A 221 22.46 -23.33 24.81
CA GLU A 221 22.98 -23.01 26.15
C GLU A 221 23.33 -21.53 26.30
N ARG A 222 23.98 -20.95 25.29
CA ARG A 222 24.30 -19.51 25.27
C ARG A 222 23.06 -18.62 25.18
N LEU A 223 22.08 -19.00 24.37
CA LEU A 223 20.82 -18.27 24.25
C LEU A 223 19.98 -18.32 25.52
N LYS A 224 19.94 -19.47 26.21
CA LYS A 224 19.30 -19.58 27.53
C LYS A 224 19.98 -18.66 28.55
N LYS A 225 21.32 -18.65 28.59
CA LYS A 225 22.08 -17.74 29.44
C LYS A 225 21.80 -16.27 29.12
N ALA A 226 21.74 -15.90 27.83
CA ALA A 226 21.38 -14.55 27.42
C ALA A 226 19.98 -14.14 27.91
N LYS A 227 19.01 -15.05 27.83
CA LYS A 227 17.67 -14.82 28.37
C LYS A 227 17.65 -14.65 29.89
N GLU A 228 18.43 -15.44 30.64
CA GLU A 228 18.59 -15.29 32.09
C GLU A 228 19.19 -13.93 32.47
N LEU A 229 20.05 -13.37 31.61
CA LEU A 229 20.64 -12.04 31.78
C LEU A 229 19.66 -10.90 31.40
N GLY A 230 18.46 -11.22 30.93
CA GLY A 230 17.39 -10.26 30.62
C GLY A 230 17.41 -9.69 29.20
N PHE A 231 18.15 -10.30 28.27
CA PHE A 231 18.11 -9.89 26.87
C PHE A 231 16.84 -10.40 26.17
N GLU A 232 16.28 -9.60 25.26
CA GLU A 232 15.38 -10.10 24.24
C GLU A 232 16.17 -10.97 23.26
N VAL A 233 15.91 -12.28 23.27
CA VAL A 233 16.67 -13.25 22.47
C VAL A 233 15.97 -13.52 21.15
N ILE A 234 16.62 -13.16 20.05
CA ILE A 234 16.12 -13.26 18.68
C ILE A 234 16.93 -14.33 17.94
N VAL A 235 16.25 -15.25 17.25
CA VAL A 235 16.88 -16.32 16.47
C VAL A 235 16.52 -16.15 15.00
N VAL A 236 17.53 -16.03 14.17
CA VAL A 236 17.39 -15.93 12.71
C VAL A 236 17.83 -17.25 12.08
N ASP A 237 16.85 -17.95 11.50
CA ASP A 237 17.05 -19.22 10.80
C ASP A 237 16.71 -19.07 9.32
N TYR A 238 17.44 -19.82 8.48
CA TYR A 238 17.38 -19.70 7.02
C TYR A 238 16.74 -20.92 6.39
N VAL A 239 15.67 -20.69 5.62
CA VAL A 239 14.92 -21.74 4.93
C VAL A 239 14.73 -21.37 3.47
N ASP A 240 14.77 -22.38 2.59
CA ASP A 240 14.41 -22.20 1.18
C ASP A 240 12.96 -21.70 1.09
N PRO A 241 12.66 -20.60 0.36
CA PRO A 241 11.30 -20.10 0.16
C PRO A 241 10.25 -21.14 -0.26
N LYS A 242 10.70 -22.25 -0.88
CA LYS A 242 9.87 -23.40 -1.27
C LYS A 242 9.35 -24.21 -0.08
N ASP A 243 10.04 -24.23 1.05
CA ASP A 243 9.70 -25.04 2.22
C ASP A 243 9.01 -24.23 3.32
N ARG A 244 7.81 -23.71 2.99
CA ARG A 244 7.00 -22.95 3.95
C ARG A 244 6.58 -23.77 5.16
N LYS A 245 6.49 -25.10 5.02
CA LYS A 245 6.11 -25.99 6.12
C LYS A 245 7.23 -26.01 7.17
N LEU A 246 8.47 -26.22 6.75
CA LEU A 246 9.63 -26.16 7.63
C LEU A 246 9.74 -24.79 8.30
N ALA A 247 9.51 -23.70 7.56
CA ALA A 247 9.55 -22.36 8.15
C ALA A 247 8.56 -22.19 9.32
N ARG A 248 7.32 -22.70 9.21
CA ARG A 248 6.34 -22.71 10.31
C ARG A 248 6.77 -23.60 11.46
N GLU A 249 7.30 -24.78 11.18
CA GLU A 249 7.79 -25.72 12.20
C GLU A 249 8.94 -25.10 13.02
N LEU A 250 9.88 -24.41 12.37
CA LEU A 250 10.98 -23.71 13.04
C LEU A 250 10.50 -22.51 13.86
N ARG A 251 9.56 -21.71 13.32
CA ARG A 251 8.93 -20.60 14.03
C ARG A 251 8.37 -21.06 15.37
N GLU A 252 7.53 -22.10 15.36
CA GLU A 252 6.93 -22.63 16.60
C GLU A 252 7.97 -23.28 17.52
N ARG A 253 8.95 -24.00 16.96
CA ARG A 253 10.02 -24.61 17.75
C ARG A 253 10.84 -23.57 18.51
N ILE A 254 11.24 -22.47 17.86
CA ILE A 254 11.99 -21.38 18.49
C ILE A 254 11.13 -20.66 19.54
N ARG A 255 9.84 -20.39 19.25
CA ARG A 255 8.92 -19.79 20.22
C ARG A 255 8.69 -20.66 21.45
N SER A 256 8.62 -21.99 21.29
CA SER A 256 8.47 -22.91 22.42
C SER A 256 9.65 -22.89 23.39
N LEU A 257 10.83 -22.46 22.92
CA LEU A 257 12.01 -22.21 23.76
C LEU A 257 11.98 -20.81 24.42
N GLY A 258 10.98 -20.02 24.08
CA GLY A 258 10.76 -18.65 24.55
C GLY A 258 11.72 -17.64 23.92
N PHE A 259 12.16 -17.88 22.69
CA PHE A 259 12.91 -16.94 21.87
C PHE A 259 12.02 -16.34 20.78
N ILE A 260 12.42 -15.20 20.21
CA ILE A 260 11.72 -14.54 19.12
C ILE A 260 12.25 -15.09 17.78
N PRO A 261 11.43 -15.77 16.97
CA PRO A 261 11.87 -16.26 15.68
C PRO A 261 11.88 -15.16 14.63
N PHE A 262 12.80 -15.27 13.68
CA PHE A 262 12.68 -14.70 12.35
C PHE A 262 13.18 -15.71 11.32
N ILE A 263 12.27 -16.30 10.55
CA ILE A 263 12.61 -17.30 9.53
C ILE A 263 12.54 -16.64 8.15
N SER A 264 13.65 -16.62 7.42
CA SER A 264 13.72 -15.91 6.13
C SER A 264 14.61 -16.62 5.11
N ASP A 265 14.70 -16.04 3.91
CA ASP A 265 15.63 -16.47 2.88
C ASP A 265 17.07 -16.04 3.20
N ARG A 266 18.05 -16.70 2.57
CA ARG A 266 19.49 -16.44 2.79
C ARG A 266 19.96 -15.01 2.49
N TYR A 267 19.17 -14.20 1.79
CA TYR A 267 19.48 -12.81 1.48
C TYR A 267 18.70 -11.83 2.35
N LEU A 268 17.98 -12.29 3.39
CA LEU A 268 17.19 -11.44 4.28
C LEU A 268 16.42 -10.37 3.50
N SER A 269 15.71 -10.80 2.45
CA SER A 269 15.09 -9.91 1.47
C SER A 269 13.56 -10.08 1.42
N SER A 270 13.05 -11.18 1.99
CA SER A 270 11.63 -11.52 2.06
C SER A 270 10.94 -11.00 3.31
N LEU A 271 9.60 -11.00 3.28
CA LEU A 271 8.77 -10.89 4.48
C LEU A 271 8.78 -12.23 5.24
N GLY A 272 9.82 -12.42 6.06
CA GLY A 272 10.01 -13.61 6.88
C GLY A 272 8.93 -13.86 7.95
N LEU A 273 9.00 -15.03 8.59
CA LEU A 273 8.04 -15.42 9.64
C LEU A 273 8.58 -15.05 11.01
N SER A 274 7.88 -14.18 11.74
CA SER A 274 8.12 -13.88 13.16
C SER A 274 6.91 -14.28 14.01
N LEU A 275 6.17 -13.35 14.62
CA LEU A 275 4.87 -13.65 15.24
C LEU A 275 3.77 -13.88 14.21
N TYR A 276 3.92 -13.27 13.05
CA TYR A 276 2.94 -13.27 11.99
C TYR A 276 3.45 -14.06 10.79
N GLU A 277 2.56 -14.83 10.18
CA GLU A 277 2.76 -15.40 8.85
C GLU A 277 2.01 -14.55 7.83
N PRO A 278 2.69 -13.74 6.99
CA PRO A 278 2.02 -12.84 6.06
C PRO A 278 1.30 -13.60 4.94
N ILE A 279 0.12 -13.10 4.57
CA ILE A 279 -0.67 -13.56 3.41
C ILE A 279 -0.36 -12.63 2.24
N PRO A 280 0.23 -13.12 1.14
CA PRO A 280 0.65 -12.28 0.03
C PRO A 280 -0.56 -11.73 -0.74
N ARG A 281 -0.49 -10.43 -1.08
CA ARG A 281 -1.53 -9.75 -1.89
C ARG A 281 -0.98 -9.08 -3.14
N LYS A 282 0.33 -8.94 -3.28
CA LYS A 282 0.90 -8.26 -4.43
C LYS A 282 0.88 -9.16 -5.67
N VAL A 283 0.52 -8.56 -6.80
CA VAL A 283 0.67 -9.17 -8.12
C VAL A 283 1.63 -8.30 -8.91
N LEU A 284 2.81 -8.84 -9.23
CA LEU A 284 3.80 -8.14 -10.03
C LEU A 284 3.35 -8.14 -11.50
N VAL A 285 3.41 -6.99 -12.16
CA VAL A 285 2.99 -6.84 -13.56
C VAL A 285 4.21 -6.37 -14.35
N LEU A 286 4.77 -7.28 -15.15
CA LEU A 286 5.94 -7.00 -15.97
C LEU A 286 5.51 -6.37 -17.28
N TYR A 287 6.14 -5.23 -17.61
CA TYR A 287 5.90 -4.47 -18.83
C TYR A 287 7.24 -3.99 -19.42
N ASP A 288 7.24 -3.60 -20.70
CA ASP A 288 8.39 -3.03 -21.38
C ASP A 288 8.28 -1.49 -21.43
N GLY A 289 9.02 -0.81 -20.55
CA GLY A 289 8.99 0.65 -20.45
C GLY A 289 9.58 1.42 -21.64
N GLU A 290 10.21 0.75 -22.62
CA GLU A 290 10.66 1.41 -23.86
C GLU A 290 9.52 1.64 -24.85
N VAL A 291 8.46 0.82 -24.78
CA VAL A 291 7.32 0.86 -25.72
C VAL A 291 5.98 1.06 -25.03
N GLN A 292 5.87 0.80 -23.72
CA GLN A 292 4.65 0.95 -22.94
C GLN A 292 4.78 2.02 -21.86
N ASN A 293 3.68 2.72 -21.60
CA ASN A 293 3.54 3.59 -20.44
C ASN A 293 2.62 2.90 -19.41
N PRO A 294 3.07 2.70 -18.15
CA PRO A 294 2.25 2.02 -17.15
C PRO A 294 0.90 2.73 -16.91
N TYR A 295 0.80 4.04 -17.18
CA TYR A 295 -0.43 4.81 -17.03
C TYR A 295 -1.60 4.30 -17.89
N ASN A 296 -1.32 3.77 -19.09
CA ASN A 296 -2.34 3.36 -20.06
C ASN A 296 -2.09 2.00 -20.73
N MET A 297 -1.12 1.21 -20.26
CA MET A 297 -0.88 -0.15 -20.77
C MET A 297 -2.10 -1.07 -20.57
N GLY A 298 -2.15 -2.15 -21.36
CA GLY A 298 -3.26 -3.11 -21.36
C GLY A 298 -3.63 -3.61 -19.96
N ALA A 299 -2.66 -4.15 -19.21
CA ALA A 299 -2.92 -4.64 -17.87
C ALA A 299 -3.51 -3.60 -16.91
N THR A 300 -3.06 -2.33 -16.97
CA THR A 300 -3.61 -1.23 -16.15
C THR A 300 -5.08 -0.98 -16.48
N ARG A 301 -5.44 -1.01 -17.78
CA ARG A 301 -6.81 -0.73 -18.26
C ARG A 301 -7.78 -1.88 -17.99
N PHE A 302 -7.35 -3.13 -18.14
CA PHE A 302 -8.26 -4.29 -18.14
C PHE A 302 -8.25 -5.09 -16.84
N PHE A 303 -7.12 -5.12 -16.12
CA PHE A 303 -6.92 -6.11 -15.04
C PHE A 303 -6.90 -5.48 -13.65
N PHE A 304 -6.35 -4.27 -13.50
CA PHE A 304 -6.04 -3.73 -12.17
C PHE A 304 -7.30 -3.49 -11.33
N SER A 305 -8.36 -2.93 -11.90
CA SER A 305 -9.63 -2.70 -11.17
C SER A 305 -10.23 -4.01 -10.61
N SER A 306 -10.11 -5.11 -11.36
CA SER A 306 -10.59 -6.44 -10.94
C SER A 306 -9.70 -7.07 -9.87
N LEU A 307 -8.37 -6.92 -9.99
CA LEU A 307 -7.43 -7.35 -8.96
C LEU A 307 -7.66 -6.60 -7.65
N GLU A 308 -7.80 -5.28 -7.73
CA GLU A 308 -8.10 -4.40 -6.61
C GLU A 308 -9.43 -4.74 -5.95
N PHE A 309 -10.48 -5.02 -6.74
CA PHE A 309 -11.77 -5.48 -6.23
C PHE A 309 -11.63 -6.76 -5.39
N LEU A 310 -10.79 -7.70 -5.81
CA LEU A 310 -10.49 -8.94 -5.09
C LEU A 310 -9.53 -8.74 -3.89
N GLY A 311 -9.07 -7.50 -3.64
CA GLY A 311 -8.16 -7.18 -2.55
C GLY A 311 -6.67 -7.32 -2.87
N PHE A 312 -6.31 -7.67 -4.12
CA PHE A 312 -4.93 -7.73 -4.57
C PHE A 312 -4.35 -6.34 -4.85
N VAL A 313 -3.01 -6.24 -4.80
CA VAL A 313 -2.25 -5.02 -5.06
C VAL A 313 -1.43 -5.21 -6.34
N PRO A 314 -1.90 -4.72 -7.51
CA PRO A 314 -1.06 -4.71 -8.70
C PRO A 314 0.13 -3.76 -8.53
N VAL A 315 1.31 -4.22 -8.91
CA VAL A 315 2.59 -3.48 -8.87
C VAL A 315 3.28 -3.60 -10.21
N THR A 316 3.43 -2.49 -10.93
CA THR A 316 4.12 -2.49 -12.23
C THR A 316 5.63 -2.56 -12.06
N TYR A 317 6.31 -3.25 -12.96
CA TYR A 317 7.75 -3.34 -12.98
C TYR A 317 8.28 -3.39 -14.42
N ASP A 318 9.13 -2.41 -14.76
CA ASP A 318 9.78 -2.30 -16.06
C ASP A 318 10.96 -3.26 -16.17
N ILE A 319 10.89 -4.19 -17.12
CA ILE A 319 11.94 -5.20 -17.33
C ILE A 319 13.28 -4.58 -17.80
N ASN A 320 13.27 -3.36 -18.35
CA ASN A 320 14.49 -2.68 -18.81
C ASN A 320 15.39 -2.21 -17.67
N ARG A 321 14.87 -2.18 -16.43
CA ARG A 321 15.64 -1.89 -15.22
C ARG A 321 16.41 -3.10 -14.69
N GLY A 322 16.32 -4.25 -15.36
CA GLY A 322 16.79 -5.55 -14.89
C GLY A 322 15.72 -6.27 -14.07
N LEU A 323 15.83 -7.59 -13.95
CA LEU A 323 14.82 -8.41 -13.25
C LEU A 323 15.00 -8.33 -11.73
N PRO A 324 13.91 -8.28 -10.94
CA PRO A 324 14.00 -8.26 -9.48
C PRO A 324 14.77 -9.45 -8.93
N ASP A 325 15.78 -9.22 -8.12
CA ASP A 325 16.63 -10.25 -7.50
C ASP A 325 16.34 -10.49 -6.01
N TYR A 326 15.38 -9.76 -5.45
CA TYR A 326 14.90 -9.92 -4.08
C TYR A 326 13.91 -11.08 -3.92
N GLY A 327 13.72 -11.53 -2.68
CA GLY A 327 12.79 -12.58 -2.30
C GLY A 327 11.32 -12.21 -2.49
N PHE A 328 10.53 -13.14 -3.03
CA PHE A 328 9.08 -12.99 -3.26
C PHE A 328 8.25 -13.58 -2.12
N MET A 329 8.89 -14.30 -1.19
CA MET A 329 8.23 -15.01 -0.10
C MET A 329 7.49 -14.04 0.83
N GLY A 330 6.23 -14.37 1.13
CA GLY A 330 5.36 -13.57 2.00
C GLY A 330 4.83 -12.28 1.38
N GLU A 331 5.31 -11.86 0.20
CA GLU A 331 4.95 -10.58 -0.42
C GLU A 331 4.06 -10.76 -1.66
N TYR A 332 4.47 -11.61 -2.62
CA TYR A 332 3.82 -11.73 -3.92
C TYR A 332 3.00 -13.02 -4.04
N MET A 333 1.79 -12.89 -4.57
CA MET A 333 0.90 -14.00 -4.91
C MET A 333 1.15 -14.51 -6.34
N GLY A 334 1.55 -13.61 -7.24
CA GLY A 334 1.72 -13.94 -8.64
C GLY A 334 2.42 -12.87 -9.46
N ILE A 335 2.66 -13.23 -10.73
CA ILE A 335 3.26 -12.39 -11.77
C ILE A 335 2.34 -12.43 -12.99
N ILE A 336 2.00 -11.27 -13.54
CA ILE A 336 1.39 -11.11 -14.85
C ILE A 336 2.47 -10.60 -15.80
N VAL A 337 2.63 -11.26 -16.95
CA VAL A 337 3.58 -10.88 -18.00
C VAL A 337 2.78 -10.28 -19.16
N ASP A 338 2.86 -8.96 -19.31
CA ASP A 338 2.16 -8.18 -20.34
C ASP A 338 3.19 -7.37 -21.15
N LEU A 339 3.88 -8.06 -22.06
CA LEU A 339 4.98 -7.48 -22.84
C LEU A 339 4.56 -7.32 -24.30
N ASP A 340 4.69 -6.10 -24.83
CA ASP A 340 4.49 -5.80 -26.25
C ASP A 340 5.73 -6.14 -27.11
N SER A 341 6.85 -6.50 -26.48
CA SER A 341 8.08 -6.89 -27.15
C SER A 341 8.83 -7.96 -26.34
N PRO A 342 9.54 -8.90 -27.01
CA PRO A 342 10.33 -9.90 -26.31
C PRO A 342 11.43 -9.27 -25.43
N PRO A 343 11.74 -9.87 -24.26
CA PRO A 343 12.81 -9.39 -23.40
C PRO A 343 14.18 -9.49 -24.09
N LYS A 344 15.05 -8.50 -23.87
CA LYS A 344 16.40 -8.40 -24.45
C LYS A 344 17.23 -9.67 -24.25
N ASP A 345 17.17 -10.27 -23.05
CA ASP A 345 17.77 -11.58 -22.75
C ASP A 345 16.68 -12.59 -22.36
N LYS A 346 16.16 -13.28 -23.38
CA LYS A 346 15.14 -14.32 -23.24
C LYS A 346 15.58 -15.51 -22.37
N GLY A 347 16.87 -15.84 -22.37
CA GLY A 347 17.42 -16.96 -21.60
C GLY A 347 17.42 -16.66 -20.10
N LYS A 348 17.94 -15.49 -19.72
CA LYS A 348 17.93 -14.99 -18.35
C LYS A 348 16.51 -14.78 -17.84
N PHE A 349 15.64 -14.19 -18.66
CA PHE A 349 14.23 -14.01 -18.35
C PHE A 349 13.51 -15.34 -18.07
N THR A 350 13.72 -16.34 -18.93
CA THR A 350 13.15 -17.67 -18.75
C THR A 350 13.61 -18.30 -17.43
N LYS A 351 14.92 -18.31 -17.16
CA LYS A 351 15.45 -18.89 -15.91
C LYS A 351 14.87 -18.21 -14.67
N TRP A 352 14.81 -16.88 -14.70
CA TRP A 352 14.26 -16.10 -13.60
C TRP A 352 12.78 -16.42 -13.34
N LEU A 353 11.94 -16.46 -14.38
CA LEU A 353 10.52 -16.79 -14.23
C LEU A 353 10.30 -18.21 -13.71
N LEU A 354 11.05 -19.20 -14.24
CA LEU A 354 10.94 -20.57 -13.77
C LEU A 354 11.32 -20.72 -12.30
N GLN A 355 12.31 -19.97 -11.83
CA GLN A 355 12.65 -19.94 -10.40
C GLN A 355 11.48 -19.45 -9.55
N ARG A 356 10.74 -18.42 -10.00
CA ARG A 356 9.53 -17.93 -9.30
C ARG A 356 8.41 -18.98 -9.29
N VAL A 357 8.22 -19.70 -10.40
CA VAL A 357 7.27 -20.82 -10.48
C VAL A 357 7.63 -21.92 -9.47
N GLU A 358 8.91 -22.27 -9.36
CA GLU A 358 9.37 -23.25 -8.38
C GLU A 358 9.17 -22.79 -6.93
N GLU A 359 9.23 -21.49 -6.66
CA GLU A 359 8.90 -20.86 -5.36
C GLU A 359 7.39 -20.81 -5.07
N GLY A 360 6.56 -21.32 -5.98
CA GLY A 360 5.10 -21.37 -5.85
C GLY A 360 4.38 -20.09 -6.26
N ILE A 361 5.06 -19.17 -6.96
CA ILE A 361 4.46 -17.94 -7.49
C ILE A 361 3.68 -18.27 -8.78
N LYS A 362 2.39 -17.91 -8.83
CA LYS A 362 1.57 -18.11 -10.02
C LYS A 362 1.99 -17.12 -11.12
N VAL A 363 2.35 -17.59 -12.30
CA VAL A 363 2.75 -16.77 -13.47
C VAL A 363 1.69 -16.87 -14.56
N PHE A 364 1.16 -15.73 -14.99
CA PHE A 364 0.17 -15.63 -16.05
C PHE A 364 0.68 -14.79 -17.22
N PHE A 365 0.67 -15.37 -18.42
CA PHE A 365 1.09 -14.69 -19.65
C PHE A 365 -0.09 -14.10 -20.39
N VAL A 366 0.05 -12.86 -20.85
CA VAL A 366 -0.98 -12.13 -21.61
C VAL A 366 -0.48 -11.90 -23.02
N ASN A 367 -1.32 -12.22 -24.01
CA ASN A 367 -1.09 -12.14 -25.44
C ASN A 367 -0.03 -13.10 -25.99
N ASP A 368 1.18 -13.08 -25.41
CA ASP A 368 2.35 -13.83 -25.86
C ASP A 368 3.07 -14.54 -24.69
N ILE A 369 3.85 -15.58 -25.03
CA ILE A 369 4.65 -16.34 -24.06
C ILE A 369 6.15 -16.17 -24.39
N PRO A 370 6.84 -15.18 -23.80
CA PRO A 370 8.23 -14.83 -24.12
C PRO A 370 9.26 -15.78 -23.50
N LEU A 371 8.98 -17.09 -23.47
CA LEU A 371 9.86 -18.13 -22.93
C LEU A 371 10.66 -18.84 -24.03
N SER A 372 11.86 -19.31 -23.69
CA SER A 372 12.63 -20.22 -24.56
C SER A 372 11.93 -21.58 -24.68
N ASP A 373 12.30 -22.39 -25.68
CA ASP A 373 11.74 -23.74 -25.87
C ASP A 373 11.93 -24.63 -24.64
N TYR A 374 13.06 -24.45 -23.93
CA TYR A 374 13.29 -25.08 -22.64
C TYR A 374 12.22 -24.69 -21.62
N GLY A 375 11.89 -23.40 -21.52
CA GLY A 375 10.86 -22.91 -20.61
C GLY A 375 9.46 -23.41 -20.95
N LEU A 376 9.10 -23.43 -22.24
CA LEU A 376 7.81 -24.00 -22.68
C LEU A 376 7.71 -25.48 -22.30
N LYS A 377 8.75 -26.27 -22.56
CA LYS A 377 8.82 -27.69 -22.20
C LYS A 377 8.75 -27.89 -20.68
N TYR A 378 9.44 -27.07 -19.90
CA TYR A 378 9.43 -27.12 -18.44
C TYR A 378 8.02 -26.90 -17.89
N LEU A 379 7.28 -25.93 -18.43
CA LEU A 379 5.89 -25.66 -18.04
C LEU A 379 4.87 -26.65 -18.64
N GLY A 380 5.33 -27.61 -19.45
CA GLY A 380 4.49 -28.61 -20.10
C GLY A 380 3.64 -28.05 -21.24
N ILE A 381 4.09 -26.96 -21.87
CA ILE A 381 3.48 -26.34 -23.05
C ILE A 381 4.06 -26.97 -24.31
N GLU A 382 3.20 -27.49 -25.16
CA GLU A 382 3.52 -28.07 -26.46
C GLU A 382 3.09 -27.12 -27.58
N LYS A 383 4.02 -26.82 -28.50
CA LYS A 383 3.74 -26.03 -29.70
C LYS A 383 3.32 -26.96 -30.83
N LEU A 384 2.08 -26.81 -31.30
CA LEU A 384 1.46 -27.66 -32.33
C LEU A 384 1.51 -27.03 -33.73
N GLY A 385 1.67 -25.72 -33.82
CA GLY A 385 1.63 -24.97 -35.08
C GLY A 385 1.39 -23.48 -34.86
N GLU A 386 0.93 -22.79 -35.91
CA GLU A 386 0.62 -21.36 -35.94
C GLU A 386 -0.73 -21.14 -36.64
N ILE A 387 -1.52 -20.20 -36.13
CA ILE A 387 -2.73 -19.66 -36.75
C ILE A 387 -2.30 -18.63 -37.79
N ARG A 388 -2.86 -18.71 -38.99
CA ARG A 388 -2.65 -17.73 -40.08
C ARG A 388 -3.87 -16.83 -40.20
N ALA A 389 -3.71 -15.63 -40.76
CA ALA A 389 -4.79 -14.65 -40.92
C ALA A 389 -6.05 -15.18 -41.66
N VAL A 390 -5.89 -16.18 -42.53
CA VAL A 390 -7.00 -16.83 -43.27
C VAL A 390 -7.72 -17.91 -42.46
N ASP A 391 -7.14 -18.35 -41.34
CA ASP A 391 -7.71 -19.41 -40.52
C ASP A 391 -8.91 -18.92 -39.73
N ARG A 392 -9.86 -19.83 -39.53
CA ARG A 392 -11.09 -19.60 -38.75
C ARG A 392 -11.26 -20.76 -37.78
N PRO A 393 -10.57 -20.74 -36.62
CA PRO A 393 -10.70 -21.81 -35.63
C PRO A 393 -12.13 -21.84 -35.06
N VAL A 394 -12.64 -23.05 -34.80
CA VAL A 394 -13.89 -23.23 -34.06
C VAL A 394 -13.60 -23.10 -32.57
N LEU A 395 -14.25 -22.15 -31.90
CA LEU A 395 -14.00 -21.81 -30.50
C LEU A 395 -15.09 -22.39 -29.60
N THR A 396 -14.69 -22.95 -28.46
CA THR A 396 -15.60 -23.51 -27.46
C THR A 396 -15.15 -23.08 -26.07
N LYS A 397 -16.02 -22.34 -25.37
CA LYS A 397 -15.81 -21.94 -23.98
C LYS A 397 -16.09 -23.08 -23.01
N ALA A 398 -15.50 -23.03 -21.81
CA ALA A 398 -15.76 -24.00 -20.76
C ALA A 398 -17.15 -23.84 -20.15
N GLU A 399 -17.70 -24.93 -19.59
CA GLU A 399 -18.96 -24.89 -18.84
C GLU A 399 -18.85 -23.91 -17.65
N GLY A 400 -19.88 -23.07 -17.47
CA GLY A 400 -19.90 -22.02 -16.45
C GLY A 400 -19.12 -20.74 -16.79
N TRP A 401 -18.55 -20.64 -18.01
CA TRP A 401 -17.89 -19.44 -18.50
C TRP A 401 -18.66 -18.83 -19.66
N GLU A 402 -19.31 -17.71 -19.41
CA GLU A 402 -20.03 -16.94 -20.43
C GLU A 402 -19.14 -15.85 -21.02
N TYR A 403 -19.36 -15.53 -22.30
CA TYR A 403 -18.72 -14.37 -22.90
C TYR A 403 -19.28 -13.10 -22.26
N PHE A 404 -18.40 -12.17 -21.92
CA PHE A 404 -18.71 -11.02 -21.09
C PHE A 404 -19.10 -9.79 -21.93
N GLU A 405 -18.16 -9.21 -22.68
CA GLU A 405 -18.43 -8.04 -23.53
C GLU A 405 -18.32 -8.36 -25.02
N ALA A 406 -17.47 -9.33 -25.38
CA ALA A 406 -17.26 -9.75 -26.76
C ALA A 406 -16.94 -11.25 -26.86
N GLU A 407 -17.19 -11.81 -28.04
CA GLU A 407 -16.69 -13.14 -28.39
C GLU A 407 -15.18 -13.10 -28.69
N PRO A 408 -14.43 -14.17 -28.39
CA PRO A 408 -13.02 -14.26 -28.70
C PRO A 408 -12.78 -14.26 -30.21
N SER A 409 -11.63 -13.72 -30.62
CA SER A 409 -11.23 -13.67 -32.03
C SER A 409 -9.73 -13.95 -32.17
N LEU A 410 -9.39 -15.12 -32.73
CA LEU A 410 -8.00 -15.52 -32.94
C LEU A 410 -7.61 -15.29 -34.40
N GLU A 411 -6.83 -14.26 -34.67
CA GLU A 411 -6.41 -13.92 -36.04
C GLU A 411 -5.06 -14.55 -36.42
N TRP A 412 -4.12 -14.57 -35.47
CA TRP A 412 -2.77 -15.11 -35.66
C TRP A 412 -2.16 -15.48 -34.29
N GLY A 413 -1.10 -16.29 -34.31
CA GLY A 413 -0.35 -16.68 -33.11
C GLY A 413 -0.22 -18.19 -32.93
N PRO A 414 0.45 -18.64 -31.86
CA PRO A 414 0.84 -20.03 -31.72
C PRO A 414 -0.35 -20.93 -31.35
N MET A 415 -0.38 -22.15 -31.90
CA MET A 415 -1.29 -23.20 -31.46
C MET A 415 -0.64 -23.96 -30.31
N LEU A 416 -1.10 -23.69 -29.07
CA LEU A 416 -0.49 -24.25 -27.86
C LEU A 416 -1.41 -25.26 -27.17
N ARG A 417 -0.80 -26.32 -26.60
CA ARG A 417 -1.49 -27.31 -25.78
C ARG A 417 -0.75 -27.52 -24.47
N VAL A 418 -1.49 -27.73 -23.38
CA VAL A 418 -0.93 -28.14 -22.08
C VAL A 418 -1.52 -29.47 -21.65
N LYS A 419 -0.72 -30.29 -20.94
CA LYS A 419 -1.16 -31.62 -20.49
C LYS A 419 -2.19 -31.57 -19.36
N ARG A 420 -2.11 -30.56 -18.49
CA ARG A 420 -2.96 -30.42 -17.30
C ARG A 420 -3.28 -28.94 -17.08
N GLY A 421 -4.55 -28.65 -16.85
CA GLY A 421 -5.03 -27.30 -16.58
C GLY A 421 -6.53 -27.19 -16.81
N LYS A 422 -7.14 -26.15 -16.27
CA LYS A 422 -8.51 -25.75 -16.55
C LYS A 422 -8.52 -24.95 -17.85
N VAL A 423 -8.90 -25.61 -18.95
CA VAL A 423 -9.05 -24.97 -20.27
C VAL A 423 -10.32 -24.13 -20.24
N LEU A 424 -10.19 -22.81 -20.37
CA LEU A 424 -11.33 -21.89 -20.38
C LEU A 424 -11.83 -21.62 -21.80
N LEU A 425 -10.91 -21.63 -22.77
CA LEU A 425 -11.21 -21.56 -24.19
C LEU A 425 -10.47 -22.67 -24.91
N LYS A 426 -11.20 -23.49 -25.66
CA LYS A 426 -10.71 -24.54 -26.56
C LYS A 426 -10.89 -24.07 -28.00
N ALA A 427 -9.93 -24.40 -28.86
CA ALA A 427 -9.99 -24.12 -30.29
C ALA A 427 -9.69 -25.37 -31.11
N GLU A 428 -10.39 -25.53 -32.23
CA GLU A 428 -10.15 -26.59 -33.22
C GLU A 428 -9.86 -25.97 -34.59
N LEU A 429 -8.73 -26.34 -35.19
CA LEU A 429 -8.30 -25.84 -36.50
C LEU A 429 -7.54 -26.95 -37.23
N ARG A 430 -7.92 -27.25 -38.48
CA ARG A 430 -7.25 -28.24 -39.34
C ARG A 430 -7.07 -29.61 -38.64
N GLY A 431 -8.10 -30.08 -37.94
CA GLY A 431 -8.06 -31.35 -37.18
C GLY A 431 -7.19 -31.31 -35.91
N THR A 432 -6.62 -30.16 -35.56
CA THR A 432 -5.79 -29.98 -34.37
C THR A 432 -6.57 -29.23 -33.29
N THR A 433 -6.65 -29.80 -32.10
CA THR A 433 -7.16 -29.14 -30.89
C THR A 433 -6.04 -28.43 -30.15
N PHE A 434 -6.26 -27.16 -29.78
CA PHE A 434 -5.35 -26.35 -28.98
C PHE A 434 -6.13 -25.46 -27.99
N TYR A 435 -5.44 -24.82 -27.05
CA TYR A 435 -6.04 -24.11 -25.92
C TYR A 435 -5.56 -22.65 -25.89
N PRO A 436 -6.35 -21.69 -26.39
CA PRO A 436 -6.00 -20.28 -26.36
C PRO A 436 -5.99 -19.64 -24.96
N LEU A 437 -6.83 -20.14 -24.04
CA LEU A 437 -6.91 -19.63 -22.66
C LEU A 437 -6.97 -20.79 -21.68
N VAL A 438 -5.97 -20.88 -20.81
CA VAL A 438 -5.85 -21.97 -19.83
C VAL A 438 -5.26 -21.48 -18.51
N ILE A 439 -5.80 -22.01 -17.41
CA ILE A 439 -5.25 -21.84 -16.06
C ILE A 439 -4.62 -23.18 -15.63
N THR A 440 -3.40 -23.14 -15.12
CA THR A 440 -2.63 -24.31 -14.67
C THR A 440 -2.21 -24.14 -13.21
N HIS A 441 -1.59 -25.16 -12.61
CA HIS A 441 -1.07 -25.08 -11.24
C HIS A 441 0.03 -24.01 -11.06
N TRP A 442 0.76 -23.68 -12.12
CA TRP A 442 1.79 -22.64 -12.12
C TRP A 442 1.26 -21.27 -12.54
N GLY A 443 -0.03 -21.12 -12.87
CA GLY A 443 -0.66 -19.88 -13.31
C GLY A 443 -1.43 -20.06 -14.62
N GLY A 444 -0.84 -19.78 -15.77
CA GLY A 444 -1.46 -20.05 -17.08
C GLY A 444 -1.09 -19.06 -18.17
N TYR A 445 -1.89 -19.00 -19.23
CA TYR A 445 -1.73 -18.01 -20.30
C TYR A 445 -3.05 -17.70 -21.01
N ALA A 446 -3.13 -16.49 -21.58
CA ALA A 446 -4.11 -16.05 -22.57
C ALA A 446 -3.38 -15.67 -23.85
N LEU A 447 -3.70 -16.33 -24.96
CA LEU A 447 -3.22 -15.91 -26.28
C LEU A 447 -3.96 -14.66 -26.75
N LYS A 448 -3.34 -13.89 -27.64
CA LYS A 448 -3.95 -12.69 -28.24
C LYS A 448 -5.36 -12.99 -28.79
N GLY A 449 -6.33 -12.15 -28.44
CA GLY A 449 -7.72 -12.32 -28.87
C GLY A 449 -8.55 -13.34 -28.08
N SER A 450 -7.97 -14.01 -27.08
CA SER A 450 -8.69 -14.97 -26.22
C SER A 450 -9.25 -14.39 -24.92
N LEU A 451 -8.65 -13.29 -24.44
CA LEU A 451 -9.05 -12.61 -23.20
C LEU A 451 -9.47 -11.15 -23.45
N VAL A 452 -8.76 -10.46 -24.34
CA VAL A 452 -9.06 -9.10 -24.81
C VAL A 452 -9.15 -9.11 -26.33
N VAL A 453 -10.17 -8.45 -26.89
CA VAL A 453 -10.38 -8.33 -28.34
C VAL A 453 -10.53 -6.86 -28.70
N ASP A 454 -9.79 -6.44 -29.73
CA ASP A 454 -9.88 -5.12 -30.33
C ASP A 454 -11.01 -5.11 -31.40
N LYS A 455 -11.88 -4.10 -31.34
CA LYS A 455 -12.96 -3.86 -32.31
C LYS A 455 -12.91 -2.44 -32.88
N GLY A 456 -11.74 -1.81 -32.91
CA GLY A 456 -11.51 -0.49 -33.48
C GLY A 456 -11.65 0.63 -32.45
N GLU A 457 -12.89 1.05 -32.16
CA GLU A 457 -13.12 2.18 -31.23
C GLU A 457 -12.79 1.81 -29.78
N TYR A 458 -13.06 0.56 -29.41
CA TYR A 458 -12.86 0.03 -28.07
C TYR A 458 -12.28 -1.38 -28.11
N GLU A 459 -11.61 -1.73 -27.02
CA GLU A 459 -11.16 -3.07 -26.69
C GLU A 459 -12.06 -3.66 -25.60
N TYR A 460 -12.41 -4.93 -25.74
CA TYR A 460 -13.44 -5.61 -24.96
C TYR A 460 -12.90 -6.87 -24.29
N LEU A 461 -13.41 -7.16 -23.09
CA LEU A 461 -13.09 -8.37 -22.34
C LEU A 461 -13.97 -9.54 -22.77
N VAL A 462 -13.32 -10.67 -23.08
CA VAL A 462 -14.01 -11.90 -23.48
C VAL A 462 -14.68 -12.57 -22.29
N PHE A 463 -14.03 -12.58 -21.12
CA PHE A 463 -14.55 -13.21 -19.90
C PHE A 463 -14.58 -12.21 -18.76
N ASN A 464 -15.50 -12.42 -17.80
CA ASN A 464 -15.60 -11.58 -16.61
C ASN A 464 -14.26 -11.57 -15.85
N PRO A 465 -13.60 -10.41 -15.71
CA PRO A 465 -12.24 -10.35 -15.18
C PRO A 465 -12.19 -10.64 -13.67
N ILE A 466 -13.25 -10.32 -12.91
CA ILE A 466 -13.33 -10.65 -11.48
C ILE A 466 -13.38 -12.16 -11.30
N LEU A 467 -14.23 -12.87 -12.05
CA LEU A 467 -14.31 -14.33 -12.00
C LEU A 467 -13.01 -14.98 -12.48
N PHE A 468 -12.40 -14.42 -13.53
CA PHE A 468 -11.12 -14.85 -14.06
C PHE A 468 -10.01 -14.81 -13.01
N PHE A 469 -9.75 -13.64 -12.42
CA PHE A 469 -8.67 -13.51 -11.43
C PHE A 469 -8.97 -14.22 -10.10
N LYS A 470 -10.24 -14.35 -9.71
CA LYS A 470 -10.64 -15.18 -8.57
C LYS A 470 -10.30 -16.65 -8.81
N THR A 471 -10.50 -17.16 -10.03
CA THR A 471 -10.14 -18.53 -10.41
C THR A 471 -8.63 -18.70 -10.54
N LEU A 472 -7.92 -17.71 -11.09
CA LEU A 472 -6.47 -17.77 -11.26
C LEU A 472 -5.75 -17.77 -9.92
N PHE A 473 -6.08 -16.84 -9.01
CA PHE A 473 -5.33 -16.66 -7.78
C PHE A 473 -5.93 -17.38 -6.58
N GLU A 474 -7.25 -17.60 -6.52
CA GLU A 474 -7.95 -18.25 -5.38
C GLU A 474 -7.69 -17.53 -4.03
N PRO A 475 -8.00 -16.22 -3.92
CA PRO A 475 -7.79 -15.48 -2.67
C PRO A 475 -8.56 -16.10 -1.51
N ASN A 476 -7.91 -16.21 -0.35
CA ASN A 476 -8.46 -16.76 0.89
C ASN A 476 -8.58 -15.71 2.01
N PHE A 477 -8.60 -14.43 1.64
CA PHE A 477 -8.71 -13.28 2.53
C PHE A 477 -9.87 -12.37 2.08
N PRO A 478 -10.51 -11.60 2.98
CA PRO A 478 -11.47 -10.58 2.58
C PRO A 478 -10.78 -9.41 1.89
N ALA A 479 -11.49 -8.71 1.00
CA ALA A 479 -10.94 -7.54 0.31
C ALA A 479 -11.02 -6.30 1.22
N PRO A 480 -9.92 -5.60 1.52
CA PRO A 480 -9.99 -4.28 2.12
C PRO A 480 -10.72 -3.32 1.19
N ASP A 481 -11.67 -2.53 1.70
CA ASP A 481 -12.59 -1.77 0.86
C ASP A 481 -12.40 -0.25 1.00
N VAL A 482 -12.04 0.42 -0.10
CA VAL A 482 -11.84 1.88 -0.17
C VAL A 482 -13.10 2.66 -0.58
N THR A 483 -14.20 1.96 -0.86
CA THR A 483 -15.46 2.53 -1.36
C THR A 483 -16.49 2.72 -0.25
N THR A 484 -16.26 2.12 0.92
CA THR A 484 -17.22 1.98 2.00
C THR A 484 -16.59 2.31 3.35
N GLU A 485 -17.32 2.99 4.22
CA GLU A 485 -16.98 3.19 5.63
C GLU A 485 -18.25 2.95 6.45
N ASN A 486 -18.18 2.04 7.43
CA ASN A 486 -19.32 1.66 8.27
C ASN A 486 -20.59 1.38 7.46
N GLY A 487 -20.46 0.59 6.38
CA GLY A 487 -21.58 0.15 5.54
C GLY A 487 -22.16 1.18 4.58
N ARG A 488 -21.84 2.47 4.73
CA ARG A 488 -22.27 3.54 3.80
C ARG A 488 -21.22 3.75 2.71
N ARG A 489 -21.69 4.08 1.50
CA ARG A 489 -20.78 4.37 0.37
C ARG A 489 -20.08 5.70 0.61
N ILE A 490 -18.79 5.74 0.38
CA ILE A 490 -17.99 6.96 0.51
C ILE A 490 -18.42 7.97 -0.56
N LEU A 491 -18.51 9.24 -0.17
CA LEU A 491 -18.73 10.39 -1.05
C LEU A 491 -17.55 11.36 -0.94
N THR A 492 -16.95 11.71 -2.07
CA THR A 492 -15.96 12.78 -2.18
C THR A 492 -16.46 13.89 -3.12
N ALA A 493 -16.01 15.12 -2.89
CA ALA A 493 -16.19 16.22 -3.82
C ALA A 493 -14.85 16.96 -3.99
N HIS A 494 -14.40 17.16 -5.23
CA HIS A 494 -13.19 17.92 -5.50
C HIS A 494 -13.31 18.81 -6.73
N ILE A 495 -12.59 19.93 -6.69
CA ILE A 495 -12.69 21.02 -7.65
C ILE A 495 -11.30 21.37 -8.19
N ASP A 496 -11.14 21.22 -9.50
CA ASP A 496 -9.95 21.67 -10.22
C ASP A 496 -10.00 23.19 -10.46
N GLY A 497 -8.83 23.82 -10.40
CA GLY A 497 -8.68 25.27 -10.32
C GLY A 497 -9.03 26.06 -11.59
N ASP A 498 -9.36 25.38 -12.68
CA ASP A 498 -9.53 25.95 -14.02
C ASP A 498 -10.60 27.03 -14.10
N ALA A 499 -10.24 28.13 -14.79
CA ALA A 499 -11.10 29.27 -15.07
C ALA A 499 -11.61 30.00 -13.82
N SER A 500 -10.85 29.95 -12.72
CA SER A 500 -11.16 30.66 -11.47
C SER A 500 -11.38 32.18 -11.67
N PHE A 501 -10.70 32.76 -12.67
CA PHE A 501 -10.74 34.16 -13.09
C PHE A 501 -11.95 34.54 -13.98
N GLY A 502 -12.67 33.54 -14.50
CA GLY A 502 -13.81 33.73 -15.39
C GLY A 502 -14.97 34.43 -14.69
N VAL A 503 -16.00 34.81 -15.45
CA VAL A 503 -17.24 35.42 -14.92
C VAL A 503 -18.46 34.63 -15.37
N ALA A 504 -19.53 34.66 -14.58
CA ALA A 504 -20.77 33.98 -14.94
C ALA A 504 -21.53 34.74 -16.03
N ASP A 505 -22.08 34.03 -17.01
CA ASP A 505 -22.81 34.66 -18.12
C ASP A 505 -24.10 35.34 -17.65
N PHE A 506 -24.71 34.80 -16.58
CA PHE A 506 -25.95 35.29 -16.00
C PHE A 506 -25.73 36.36 -14.92
N ASP A 507 -24.51 36.51 -14.42
CA ASP A 507 -24.10 37.59 -13.52
C ASP A 507 -22.61 37.88 -13.70
N PRO A 508 -22.24 38.72 -14.69
CA PRO A 508 -20.85 39.02 -14.99
C PRO A 508 -20.10 39.77 -13.87
N SER A 509 -20.81 40.22 -12.82
CA SER A 509 -20.19 40.89 -11.68
C SER A 509 -19.47 39.91 -10.73
N LYS A 510 -19.81 38.62 -10.80
CA LYS A 510 -19.27 37.55 -9.97
C LYS A 510 -18.26 36.70 -10.74
N SER A 511 -17.16 36.35 -10.09
CA SER A 511 -16.25 35.36 -10.64
C SER A 511 -16.84 33.95 -10.53
N LEU A 512 -16.37 33.02 -11.37
CA LEU A 512 -16.84 31.63 -11.31
C LEU A 512 -16.50 30.97 -9.96
N MET A 513 -15.35 31.30 -9.39
CA MET A 513 -14.98 30.89 -8.04
C MET A 513 -15.95 31.43 -6.98
N GLU A 514 -16.43 32.67 -7.13
CA GLU A 514 -17.43 33.26 -6.23
C GLU A 514 -18.78 32.54 -6.34
N VAL A 515 -19.22 32.25 -7.57
CA VAL A 515 -20.46 31.50 -7.83
C VAL A 515 -20.41 30.11 -7.22
N ILE A 516 -19.35 29.32 -7.47
CA ILE A 516 -19.22 27.96 -6.91
C ILE A 516 -19.14 27.99 -5.38
N LYS A 517 -18.43 28.95 -4.80
CA LYS A 517 -18.36 29.12 -3.34
C LYS A 517 -19.76 29.31 -2.73
N ASP A 518 -20.56 30.20 -3.32
CA ASP A 518 -21.83 30.61 -2.74
C ASP A 518 -22.99 29.65 -3.08
N GLU A 519 -23.08 29.17 -4.31
CA GLU A 519 -24.18 28.31 -4.77
C GLU A 519 -23.97 26.83 -4.42
N ILE A 520 -22.72 26.36 -4.37
CA ILE A 520 -22.39 24.95 -4.15
C ILE A 520 -21.78 24.71 -2.78
N ILE A 521 -20.59 25.24 -2.50
CA ILE A 521 -19.80 24.84 -1.30
C ILE A 521 -20.48 25.24 0.00
N LYS A 522 -21.06 26.45 0.08
CA LYS A 522 -21.81 26.91 1.26
C LYS A 522 -23.14 26.18 1.44
N ARG A 523 -23.77 25.77 0.33
CA ARG A 523 -25.09 25.12 0.32
C ARG A 523 -25.00 23.65 0.70
N TYR A 524 -24.05 22.93 0.12
CA TYR A 524 -23.82 21.51 0.38
C TYR A 524 -22.65 21.38 1.37
N GLN A 525 -22.94 21.34 2.67
CA GLN A 525 -21.92 21.36 3.72
C GLN A 525 -21.20 20.00 3.94
N ILE A 526 -20.82 19.33 2.85
CA ILE A 526 -19.91 18.18 2.87
C ILE A 526 -18.46 18.61 2.69
N PRO A 527 -17.47 17.74 2.98
CA PRO A 527 -16.07 17.97 2.65
C PRO A 527 -15.85 18.21 1.14
N HIS A 528 -15.14 19.29 0.80
CA HIS A 528 -14.70 19.63 -0.56
C HIS A 528 -13.18 19.80 -0.58
N THR A 529 -12.48 19.16 -1.50
CA THR A 529 -11.06 19.45 -1.76
C THR A 529 -10.97 20.41 -2.94
N VAL A 530 -10.48 21.63 -2.71
CA VAL A 530 -10.49 22.72 -3.69
C VAL A 530 -9.08 23.13 -4.04
N SER A 531 -8.76 23.12 -5.33
CA SER A 531 -7.44 23.46 -5.84
C SER A 531 -7.39 24.82 -6.52
N PHE A 532 -6.18 25.35 -6.70
CA PHE A 532 -5.92 26.63 -7.34
C PHE A 532 -4.77 26.49 -8.33
N ILE A 533 -4.92 27.10 -9.51
CA ILE A 533 -3.84 27.31 -10.47
C ILE A 533 -3.20 28.66 -10.13
N GLU A 534 -1.96 28.65 -9.66
CA GLU A 534 -1.30 29.91 -9.25
C GLU A 534 -1.24 30.92 -10.41
N GLY A 535 -0.99 30.47 -11.64
CA GLY A 535 -0.90 31.31 -12.83
C GLY A 535 -2.19 32.03 -13.21
N GLU A 536 -3.35 31.58 -12.73
CA GLU A 536 -4.63 32.27 -12.97
C GLU A 536 -4.94 33.36 -11.94
N ILE A 537 -4.39 33.25 -10.73
CA ILE A 537 -4.79 34.09 -9.58
C ILE A 537 -3.66 34.96 -9.04
N SER A 538 -2.39 34.64 -9.33
CA SER A 538 -1.24 35.39 -8.82
C SER A 538 -1.06 36.74 -9.53
N PRO A 539 -0.43 37.73 -8.87
CA PRO A 539 -0.10 39.01 -9.49
C PRO A 539 0.85 38.88 -10.68
N GLU A 540 1.69 37.85 -10.67
CA GLU A 540 2.64 37.53 -11.75
C GLU A 540 2.05 36.62 -12.84
N GLY A 541 0.78 36.23 -12.68
CA GLY A 541 0.06 35.33 -13.57
C GLY A 541 -0.55 36.01 -14.81
N LEU A 542 -1.54 35.34 -15.40
CA LEU A 542 -2.24 35.79 -16.61
C LEU A 542 -3.14 37.01 -16.39
N TYR A 543 -3.64 37.22 -15.16
CA TYR A 543 -4.65 38.23 -14.85
C TYR A 543 -4.25 39.14 -13.65
N PRO A 544 -3.14 39.90 -13.76
CA PRO A 544 -2.63 40.75 -12.68
C PRO A 544 -3.69 41.70 -12.11
N ASP A 545 -4.50 42.32 -12.98
CA ASP A 545 -5.54 43.29 -12.59
C ASP A 545 -6.69 42.66 -11.77
N LYS A 546 -6.89 41.34 -11.89
CA LYS A 546 -7.92 40.60 -11.14
C LYS A 546 -7.35 39.94 -9.87
N SER A 547 -6.03 39.79 -9.77
CA SER A 547 -5.36 38.95 -8.77
C SER A 547 -5.79 39.27 -7.34
N LYS A 548 -5.80 40.56 -6.95
CA LYS A 548 -6.16 40.97 -5.58
C LYS A 548 -7.54 40.44 -5.17
N ARG A 549 -8.55 40.63 -6.03
CA ARG A 549 -9.92 40.16 -5.77
C ARG A 549 -9.99 38.62 -5.76
N LEU A 550 -9.30 37.94 -6.67
CA LEU A 550 -9.29 36.48 -6.73
C LEU A 550 -8.65 35.88 -5.48
N ILE A 551 -7.53 36.43 -5.00
CA ILE A 551 -6.89 36.00 -3.74
C ILE A 551 -7.82 36.23 -2.54
N GLU A 552 -8.52 37.37 -2.47
CA GLU A 552 -9.50 37.64 -1.41
C GLU A 552 -10.63 36.61 -1.40
N ILE A 553 -11.16 36.26 -2.58
CA ILE A 553 -12.19 35.23 -2.72
C ILE A 553 -11.62 33.85 -2.33
N ALA A 554 -10.42 33.50 -2.78
CA ALA A 554 -9.76 32.24 -2.45
C ALA A 554 -9.52 32.10 -0.93
N ARG A 555 -9.10 33.17 -0.25
CA ARG A 555 -8.99 33.23 1.22
C ARG A 555 -10.35 33.00 1.89
N SER A 556 -11.40 33.65 1.40
CA SER A 556 -12.76 33.47 1.94
C SER A 556 -13.26 32.03 1.79
N LEU A 557 -12.89 31.35 0.70
CA LEU A 557 -13.19 29.94 0.46
C LEU A 557 -12.34 29.05 1.40
N ALA A 558 -11.06 29.37 1.58
CA ALA A 558 -10.14 28.65 2.44
C ALA A 558 -10.53 28.70 3.93
N LEU A 559 -11.27 29.73 4.36
CA LEU A 559 -11.80 29.86 5.73
C LEU A 559 -12.97 28.90 6.02
N LEU A 560 -13.63 28.33 5.01
CA LEU A 560 -14.74 27.41 5.22
C LEU A 560 -14.23 26.08 5.87
N PRO A 561 -14.93 25.58 6.91
CA PRO A 561 -14.50 24.39 7.65
C PRO A 561 -14.63 23.10 6.83
N ASN A 562 -15.52 23.09 5.84
CA ASN A 562 -15.76 21.97 4.94
C ASN A 562 -14.90 22.02 3.66
N VAL A 563 -13.87 22.88 3.62
CA VAL A 563 -12.91 22.96 2.51
C VAL A 563 -11.56 22.38 2.92
N GLU A 564 -10.92 21.62 2.05
CA GLU A 564 -9.51 21.21 2.11
C GLU A 564 -8.76 21.88 0.96
N LEU A 565 -7.55 22.37 1.21
CA LEU A 565 -6.77 23.07 0.18
C LEU A 565 -5.92 22.09 -0.63
N ALA A 566 -5.93 22.28 -1.94
CA ALA A 566 -5.12 21.58 -2.89
C ALA A 566 -4.37 22.55 -3.82
N SER A 567 -3.29 22.10 -4.45
CA SER A 567 -2.64 22.81 -5.56
C SER A 567 -3.02 22.17 -6.89
N HIS A 568 -3.22 22.99 -7.94
CA HIS A 568 -3.39 22.58 -9.32
C HIS A 568 -2.26 23.14 -10.20
N SER A 569 -1.04 23.09 -9.67
CA SER A 569 0.20 23.59 -10.28
C SER A 569 0.26 25.12 -10.45
N LEU A 570 1.36 25.61 -11.06
CA LEU A 570 1.52 27.01 -11.42
C LEU A 570 0.95 27.30 -12.80
N SER A 571 1.48 26.62 -13.82
CA SER A 571 1.21 26.96 -15.22
C SER A 571 0.17 26.05 -15.87
N HIS A 572 -0.42 25.13 -15.11
CA HIS A 572 -1.31 24.09 -15.62
C HIS A 572 -0.70 23.34 -16.82
N PRO A 573 0.34 22.52 -16.58
CA PRO A 573 0.85 21.62 -17.60
C PRO A 573 -0.28 20.80 -18.25
N PHE A 574 -0.46 20.98 -19.56
CA PHE A 574 -1.38 20.18 -20.38
C PHE A 574 -0.75 18.84 -20.77
N SER A 575 0.58 18.81 -20.94
CA SER A 575 1.34 17.57 -21.09
C SER A 575 2.63 17.58 -20.27
N TRP A 576 2.64 16.82 -19.18
CA TRP A 576 3.75 16.80 -18.21
C TRP A 576 5.04 16.27 -18.83
N GLN A 577 5.01 15.05 -19.38
CA GLN A 577 6.21 14.44 -19.94
C GLN A 577 6.75 15.18 -21.17
N SER A 578 5.90 15.85 -21.96
CA SER A 578 6.37 16.69 -23.07
C SER A 578 7.15 17.91 -22.55
N LEU A 579 6.67 18.59 -21.50
CA LEU A 579 7.39 19.70 -20.88
C LEU A 579 8.69 19.25 -20.20
N GLU A 580 8.68 18.11 -19.52
CA GLU A 580 9.87 17.53 -18.90
C GLU A 580 10.95 17.25 -19.95
N LYS A 581 10.59 16.63 -21.08
CA LYS A 581 11.50 16.40 -22.20
C LYS A 581 12.03 17.70 -22.79
N LEU A 582 11.15 18.66 -23.08
CA LEU A 582 11.54 19.97 -23.63
C LEU A 582 12.50 20.72 -22.69
N SER A 583 12.24 20.72 -21.39
CA SER A 583 13.12 21.34 -20.38
C SER A 583 14.49 20.68 -20.30
N SER A 584 14.59 19.42 -20.75
CA SER A 584 15.83 18.65 -20.84
C SER A 584 16.49 18.70 -22.24
N GLY A 585 15.99 19.54 -23.15
CA GLY A 585 16.49 19.65 -24.53
C GLY A 585 16.14 18.47 -25.44
N LEU A 586 15.17 17.63 -25.03
CA LEU A 586 14.68 16.49 -25.77
C LEU A 586 13.40 16.82 -26.55
N LYS A 587 13.11 16.02 -27.58
CA LYS A 587 11.86 16.13 -28.33
C LYS A 587 10.66 15.80 -27.44
N PRO A 588 9.54 16.53 -27.54
CA PRO A 588 8.34 16.27 -26.75
C PRO A 588 7.72 14.90 -27.10
N SER A 589 6.93 14.36 -26.18
CA SER A 589 6.23 13.08 -26.40
C SER A 589 5.05 13.21 -27.35
N THR A 590 4.44 14.40 -27.41
CA THR A 590 3.28 14.71 -28.24
C THR A 590 3.44 16.08 -28.88
N GLU A 591 2.72 16.33 -29.96
CA GLU A 591 2.54 17.69 -30.48
C GLU A 591 1.83 18.57 -29.45
N PRO A 592 2.08 19.90 -29.44
CA PRO A 592 1.38 20.80 -28.53
C PRO A 592 -0.09 20.91 -28.91
N ALA A 593 -0.95 21.13 -27.91
CA ALA A 593 -2.29 21.61 -28.18
C ALA A 593 -2.23 22.99 -28.87
N PRO A 594 -3.31 23.46 -29.53
CA PRO A 594 -3.33 24.79 -30.16
C PRO A 594 -2.95 25.94 -29.22
N TYR A 595 -3.14 25.75 -27.92
CA TYR A 595 -2.81 26.69 -26.84
C TYR A 595 -1.48 26.38 -26.12
N GLY A 596 -0.65 25.49 -26.67
CA GLY A 596 0.67 25.13 -26.14
C GLY A 596 0.65 23.93 -25.19
N TYR A 597 1.75 23.74 -24.46
CA TYR A 597 1.93 22.66 -23.48
C TYR A 597 1.57 23.06 -22.03
N ASN A 598 1.40 24.36 -21.77
CA ASN A 598 1.00 24.95 -20.50
C ASN A 598 0.47 26.38 -20.75
N LEU A 599 -0.11 27.01 -19.73
CA LEU A 599 -0.58 28.39 -19.80
C LEU A 599 0.58 29.36 -20.15
N PRO A 600 0.34 30.35 -21.04
CA PRO A 600 1.38 31.25 -21.56
C PRO A 600 1.75 32.38 -20.57
N ILE A 601 2.25 32.02 -19.38
CA ILE A 601 2.65 32.97 -18.34
C ILE A 601 3.93 33.70 -18.79
N LYS A 602 3.92 35.04 -18.70
CA LYS A 602 5.05 35.86 -19.17
C LYS A 602 6.32 35.58 -18.36
N GLY A 603 7.41 35.23 -19.05
CA GLY A 603 8.72 34.99 -18.43
C GLY A 603 8.82 33.67 -17.66
N TYR A 604 7.81 32.81 -17.75
CA TYR A 604 7.81 31.50 -17.13
C TYR A 604 8.75 30.53 -17.85
N VAL A 605 9.44 29.71 -17.04
CA VAL A 605 10.28 28.59 -17.50
C VAL A 605 9.86 27.35 -16.71
N PHE A 606 9.63 26.25 -17.42
CA PHE A 606 9.16 25.01 -16.78
C PHE A 606 10.19 24.42 -15.82
N SER A 607 9.72 24.07 -14.62
CA SER A 607 10.44 23.29 -13.62
C SER A 607 9.40 22.50 -12.78
N PRO A 608 9.55 21.17 -12.65
CA PRO A 608 8.68 20.38 -11.77
C PRO A 608 8.64 20.89 -10.33
N GLU A 609 9.76 21.34 -9.78
CA GLU A 609 9.84 21.92 -8.43
C GLU A 609 9.04 23.23 -8.33
N ARG A 610 9.14 24.10 -9.34
CA ARG A 610 8.37 25.35 -9.35
C ARG A 610 6.88 25.11 -9.51
N GLU A 611 6.51 24.15 -10.36
CA GLU A 611 5.12 23.75 -10.58
C GLU A 611 4.49 23.16 -9.33
N ILE A 612 5.21 22.30 -8.61
CA ILE A 612 4.66 21.55 -7.47
C ILE A 612 4.90 22.29 -6.15
N LEU A 613 6.16 22.47 -5.75
CA LEU A 613 6.50 23.03 -4.45
C LEU A 613 6.20 24.53 -4.41
N GLY A 614 6.53 25.25 -5.49
CA GLY A 614 6.31 26.70 -5.58
C GLY A 614 4.82 27.07 -5.50
N SER A 615 3.95 26.36 -6.21
CA SER A 615 2.49 26.61 -6.15
C SER A 615 1.89 26.27 -4.79
N VAL A 616 2.37 25.20 -4.15
CA VAL A 616 2.00 24.84 -2.78
C VAL A 616 2.41 25.94 -1.80
N ASP A 617 3.63 26.46 -1.93
CA ASP A 617 4.13 27.56 -1.10
C ASP A 617 3.35 28.85 -1.31
N PHE A 618 2.96 29.16 -2.55
CA PHE A 618 2.09 30.29 -2.86
C PHE A 618 0.75 30.17 -2.12
N ILE A 619 0.06 29.03 -2.23
CA ILE A 619 -1.23 28.82 -1.58
C ILE A 619 -1.09 28.85 -0.05
N ASN A 620 -0.05 28.22 0.50
CA ASN A 620 0.21 28.23 1.94
C ASN A 620 0.49 29.65 2.48
N ARG A 621 1.18 30.50 1.70
CA ARG A 621 1.54 31.86 2.11
C ARG A 621 0.43 32.87 1.92
N TYR A 622 -0.29 32.79 0.81
CA TYR A 622 -1.19 33.86 0.39
C TYR A 622 -2.67 33.52 0.53
N ILE A 623 -3.05 32.25 0.62
CA ILE A 623 -4.46 31.82 0.63
C ILE A 623 -4.85 31.13 1.94
N SER A 624 -3.96 30.29 2.46
CA SER A 624 -4.26 29.43 3.61
C SER A 624 -4.42 30.24 4.90
N PRO A 625 -5.48 30.00 5.70
CA PRO A 625 -5.57 30.54 7.05
C PRO A 625 -4.60 29.81 8.00
N GLU A 626 -4.38 30.41 9.17
CA GLU A 626 -3.57 29.78 10.22
C GLU A 626 -4.08 28.37 10.58
N GLY A 627 -3.15 27.43 10.75
CA GLY A 627 -3.47 26.03 11.06
C GLY A 627 -3.98 25.18 9.88
N LYS A 628 -4.21 25.78 8.70
CA LYS A 628 -4.58 25.07 7.47
C LYS A 628 -3.44 25.15 6.46
N ARG A 629 -3.18 24.05 5.76
CA ARG A 629 -2.17 23.97 4.70
C ARG A 629 -2.69 23.09 3.57
N VAL A 630 -2.06 23.23 2.40
CA VAL A 630 -2.27 22.34 1.26
C VAL A 630 -1.97 20.89 1.66
N LYS A 631 -2.88 19.98 1.32
CA LYS A 631 -2.76 18.53 1.60
C LYS A 631 -2.73 17.67 0.35
N VAL A 632 -3.23 18.19 -0.77
CA VAL A 632 -3.40 17.43 -2.01
C VAL A 632 -2.80 18.22 -3.18
N PHE A 633 -2.12 17.52 -4.08
CA PHE A 633 -1.76 18.01 -5.40
C PHE A 633 -2.68 17.34 -6.42
N LEU A 634 -3.45 18.14 -7.16
CA LEU A 634 -4.34 17.66 -8.21
C LEU A 634 -3.61 17.77 -9.55
N TRP A 635 -3.36 16.63 -10.20
CA TRP A 635 -2.66 16.60 -11.49
C TRP A 635 -3.46 17.32 -12.57
N THR A 636 -2.76 18.13 -13.36
CA THR A 636 -3.32 18.92 -14.47
C THR A 636 -3.18 18.20 -15.81
N GLY A 637 -3.96 18.62 -16.81
CA GLY A 637 -3.76 18.18 -18.19
C GLY A 637 -3.93 16.68 -18.41
N ASP A 638 -2.97 16.06 -19.08
CA ASP A 638 -2.91 14.60 -19.31
C ASP A 638 -2.80 13.76 -18.03
N CYS A 639 -2.51 14.41 -16.89
CA CYS A 639 -2.30 13.77 -15.60
C CYS A 639 -1.23 12.69 -15.62
N ASP A 640 -0.20 12.81 -16.48
CA ASP A 640 0.79 11.75 -16.68
C ASP A 640 2.23 12.23 -16.37
N PRO A 641 2.55 12.53 -15.09
CA PRO A 641 3.89 12.94 -14.69
C PRO A 641 4.89 11.77 -14.75
N SER A 642 6.18 12.09 -14.87
CA SER A 642 7.23 11.08 -14.62
C SER A 642 7.33 10.69 -13.15
N GLY A 643 7.97 9.56 -12.87
CA GLY A 643 8.24 9.13 -11.50
C GLY A 643 9.09 10.14 -10.69
N SER A 644 10.01 10.84 -11.34
CA SER A 644 10.82 11.93 -10.72
C SER A 644 9.97 13.14 -10.35
N THR A 645 8.98 13.50 -11.16
CA THR A 645 8.05 14.58 -10.86
C THR A 645 7.07 14.17 -9.76
N LEU A 646 6.52 12.95 -9.83
CA LEU A 646 5.65 12.38 -8.79
C LEU A 646 6.33 12.36 -7.42
N LYS A 647 7.63 12.02 -7.36
CA LYS A 647 8.47 12.05 -6.13
C LYS A 647 8.37 13.36 -5.36
N LEU A 648 8.24 14.49 -6.04
CA LEU A 648 8.18 15.81 -5.39
C LEU A 648 6.95 15.94 -4.48
N THR A 649 5.82 15.32 -4.85
CA THR A 649 4.62 15.30 -4.00
C THR A 649 4.85 14.50 -2.70
N TYR A 650 5.56 13.37 -2.78
CA TYR A 650 5.92 12.55 -1.62
C TYR A 650 6.90 13.27 -0.70
N LYS A 651 7.92 13.93 -1.26
CA LYS A 651 8.84 14.78 -0.48
C LYS A 651 8.11 15.91 0.25
N ALA A 652 7.11 16.51 -0.41
CA ALA A 652 6.27 17.55 0.16
C ALA A 652 5.21 17.03 1.15
N LYS A 653 5.12 15.70 1.34
CA LYS A 653 4.12 15.02 2.18
C LYS A 653 2.69 15.36 1.74
N LEU A 654 2.48 15.47 0.42
CA LEU A 654 1.21 15.73 -0.22
C LEU A 654 0.64 14.44 -0.80
N TYR A 655 -0.67 14.21 -0.61
CA TYR A 655 -1.36 13.25 -1.44
C TYR A 655 -1.43 13.81 -2.87
N ASN A 656 -1.42 12.93 -3.88
CA ASN A 656 -1.55 13.33 -5.26
C ASN A 656 -2.73 12.58 -5.88
N VAL A 657 -3.62 13.28 -6.58
CA VAL A 657 -4.85 12.72 -7.15
C VAL A 657 -5.10 13.33 -8.55
N ASN A 658 -5.97 12.70 -9.34
CA ASN A 658 -6.34 12.95 -10.74
C ASN A 658 -5.64 12.00 -11.74
N GLY A 659 -6.25 11.90 -12.91
CA GLY A 659 -6.02 10.84 -13.89
C GLY A 659 -7.03 9.71 -13.78
N GLY A 660 -6.76 8.61 -14.48
CA GLY A 660 -7.72 7.53 -14.68
C GLY A 660 -8.87 7.93 -15.60
N LEU A 661 -9.70 6.96 -15.98
CA LEU A 661 -10.81 7.10 -16.92
C LEU A 661 -11.96 6.20 -16.45
N THR A 662 -12.71 6.68 -15.45
CA THR A 662 -13.95 6.04 -15.00
C THR A 662 -15.14 6.89 -15.38
N TRP A 663 -15.90 6.49 -16.41
CA TRP A 663 -17.04 7.29 -16.90
C TRP A 663 -18.17 6.49 -17.55
N ILE A 664 -18.25 5.17 -17.31
CA ILE A 664 -19.30 4.31 -17.86
C ILE A 664 -20.70 4.91 -17.73
N ASN A 665 -21.51 4.74 -18.76
CA ASN A 665 -22.89 5.20 -18.80
C ASN A 665 -23.76 4.11 -19.45
N LYS A 666 -25.06 4.32 -19.60
CA LYS A 666 -25.95 3.29 -20.17
C LYS A 666 -25.66 2.94 -21.63
N LEU A 667 -25.08 3.86 -22.40
CA LEU A 667 -24.69 3.64 -23.79
C LEU A 667 -23.30 2.98 -23.86
N GLU A 668 -22.35 3.47 -23.07
CA GLU A 668 -20.97 3.00 -23.02
C GLU A 668 -20.70 2.27 -21.70
N ASN A 669 -21.38 1.14 -21.52
CA ASN A 669 -21.21 0.29 -20.35
C ASN A 669 -20.07 -0.72 -20.58
N ILE A 670 -18.85 -0.21 -20.76
CA ILE A 670 -17.65 -1.00 -21.06
C ILE A 670 -16.74 -1.00 -19.83
N TYR A 671 -16.37 -2.18 -19.35
CA TYR A 671 -15.59 -2.40 -18.14
C TYR A 671 -14.19 -1.77 -18.19
N SER A 672 -13.60 -1.66 -19.38
CA SER A 672 -12.31 -0.97 -19.60
C SER A 672 -12.38 0.55 -19.35
N LEU A 673 -13.58 1.12 -19.29
CA LEU A 673 -13.85 2.49 -18.86
C LEU A 673 -14.10 2.57 -17.34
N ILE A 674 -13.64 1.58 -16.56
CA ILE A 674 -13.58 1.59 -15.09
C ILE A 674 -12.10 1.45 -14.70
N SER A 675 -11.46 2.59 -14.49
CA SER A 675 -10.03 2.61 -14.16
C SER A 675 -9.73 2.04 -12.77
N PRO A 676 -8.49 1.64 -12.48
CA PRO A 676 -8.06 1.24 -11.14
C PRO A 676 -8.02 2.42 -10.16
N MET A 677 -7.57 2.18 -8.93
CA MET A 677 -7.32 3.23 -7.93
C MET A 677 -6.09 4.09 -8.29
N GLY A 678 -5.22 3.63 -9.16
CA GLY A 678 -4.00 4.34 -9.55
C GLY A 678 -2.96 3.45 -10.22
N VAL A 679 -1.74 3.96 -10.34
CA VAL A 679 -0.62 3.26 -10.99
C VAL A 679 0.73 3.57 -10.33
N ASN A 680 1.64 2.59 -10.34
CA ASN A 680 3.03 2.80 -9.95
C ASN A 680 3.80 3.56 -11.06
N LYS A 681 4.59 4.55 -10.65
CA LYS A 681 5.61 5.21 -11.46
C LYS A 681 6.95 5.08 -10.73
N GLY A 682 7.63 3.96 -10.98
CA GLY A 682 8.79 3.55 -10.17
C GLY A 682 8.37 3.23 -8.73
N GLU A 683 9.06 3.83 -7.75
CA GLU A 683 8.81 3.61 -6.30
C GLU A 683 7.54 4.31 -5.79
N TYR A 684 6.99 5.26 -6.55
CA TYR A 684 5.89 6.11 -6.14
C TYR A 684 4.57 5.67 -6.78
N PHE A 685 3.46 5.99 -6.14
CA PHE A 685 2.11 5.67 -6.60
C PHE A 685 1.32 6.94 -6.93
N GLN A 686 0.76 6.99 -8.14
CA GLN A 686 -0.18 8.03 -8.53
C GLN A 686 -1.60 7.52 -8.28
N ILE A 687 -2.41 8.30 -7.57
CA ILE A 687 -3.79 7.94 -7.25
C ILE A 687 -4.71 8.58 -8.29
N PHE A 688 -5.65 7.82 -8.83
CA PHE A 688 -6.62 8.32 -9.79
C PHE A 688 -7.86 8.91 -9.11
N ALA A 689 -8.53 9.82 -9.82
CA ALA A 689 -9.85 10.24 -9.42
C ALA A 689 -10.80 9.02 -9.51
N PRO A 690 -11.69 8.79 -8.53
CA PRO A 690 -12.57 7.62 -8.58
C PRO A 690 -13.47 7.59 -9.81
N ILE A 691 -14.01 8.75 -10.19
CA ILE A 691 -14.92 9.00 -11.32
C ILE A 691 -14.49 10.32 -11.98
N GLN A 692 -14.59 10.38 -13.30
CA GLN A 692 -14.14 11.52 -14.12
C GLN A 692 -14.97 12.80 -13.93
N ASN A 693 -14.36 13.92 -14.34
CA ASN A 693 -14.95 15.25 -14.23
C ASN A 693 -15.98 15.56 -15.32
N GLU A 694 -16.61 16.73 -15.23
CA GLU A 694 -17.62 17.19 -16.17
C GLU A 694 -17.11 17.36 -17.60
N ASN A 695 -15.82 17.56 -17.82
CA ASN A 695 -15.25 17.76 -19.16
C ASN A 695 -15.59 16.58 -20.10
N ILE A 696 -15.48 15.35 -19.60
CA ILE A 696 -15.80 14.13 -20.35
C ILE A 696 -17.31 14.05 -20.62
N TYR A 697 -18.12 14.24 -19.59
CA TYR A 697 -19.58 14.13 -19.72
C TYR A 697 -20.21 15.26 -20.52
N THR A 698 -19.58 16.42 -20.65
CA THR A 698 -20.10 17.57 -21.40
C THR A 698 -19.59 17.62 -22.84
N ASN A 699 -18.93 16.56 -23.33
CA ASN A 699 -18.25 16.53 -24.63
C ASN A 699 -17.35 17.76 -24.83
N ARG A 700 -16.36 17.91 -23.94
CA ARG A 700 -15.43 19.04 -23.94
C ARG A 700 -16.12 20.40 -23.89
N TRP A 701 -17.03 20.56 -22.92
CA TRP A 701 -17.73 21.81 -22.64
C TRP A 701 -18.69 22.30 -23.75
N THR A 702 -19.30 21.37 -24.50
CA THR A 702 -20.29 21.67 -25.55
C THR A 702 -21.73 21.40 -25.10
N ASP A 703 -21.94 20.38 -24.26
CA ASP A 703 -23.21 20.03 -23.63
C ASP A 703 -23.18 20.45 -22.15
N TYR A 704 -23.51 21.72 -21.87
CA TYR A 704 -23.39 22.30 -20.53
C TYR A 704 -24.26 21.63 -19.46
N TYR A 705 -25.24 20.79 -19.82
CA TYR A 705 -26.06 20.03 -18.86
C TYR A 705 -25.63 18.55 -18.75
N GLY A 706 -24.73 18.10 -19.63
CA GLY A 706 -24.33 16.71 -19.79
C GLY A 706 -23.75 16.05 -18.55
N TYR A 707 -23.23 16.82 -17.59
CA TYR A 707 -22.67 16.28 -16.34
C TYR A 707 -23.67 15.47 -15.52
N THR A 708 -24.98 15.70 -15.66
CA THR A 708 -26.02 14.87 -15.03
C THR A 708 -25.87 13.37 -15.33
N ARG A 709 -25.26 13.00 -16.47
CA ARG A 709 -24.96 11.60 -16.83
C ARG A 709 -24.02 10.90 -15.85
N VAL A 710 -23.24 11.61 -15.03
CA VAL A 710 -22.42 11.00 -13.97
C VAL A 710 -23.25 10.19 -12.97
N ILE A 711 -24.54 10.51 -12.82
CA ILE A 711 -25.49 9.75 -12.00
C ILE A 711 -25.63 8.31 -12.51
N GLU A 712 -25.53 8.08 -13.83
CA GLU A 712 -25.53 6.74 -14.40
C GLU A 712 -24.28 5.97 -13.98
N THR A 713 -23.11 6.61 -14.05
CA THR A 713 -21.85 6.04 -13.57
C THR A 713 -21.93 5.68 -12.08
N PHE A 714 -22.54 6.53 -11.24
CA PHE A 714 -22.75 6.22 -9.83
C PHE A 714 -23.58 4.95 -9.63
N LYS A 715 -24.62 4.73 -10.45
CA LYS A 715 -25.49 3.55 -10.37
C LYS A 715 -24.79 2.28 -10.85
N LEU A 716 -24.10 2.36 -11.99
CA LEU A 716 -23.42 1.23 -12.62
C LEU A 716 -22.18 0.77 -11.82
N THR A 717 -21.54 1.68 -11.10
CA THR A 717 -20.42 1.35 -10.19
C THR A 717 -20.86 0.97 -8.78
N GLU A 718 -22.17 0.94 -8.50
CA GLU A 718 -22.76 0.40 -7.25
C GLU A 718 -23.30 -1.01 -7.44
N ASN A 719 -23.85 -1.32 -8.62
CA ASN A 719 -24.58 -2.55 -8.88
C ASN A 719 -24.08 -3.24 -10.16
N PRO A 720 -23.91 -4.57 -10.15
CA PRO A 720 -24.14 -5.50 -9.03
C PRO A 720 -23.01 -5.47 -7.98
N HIS A 721 -21.88 -4.85 -8.31
CA HIS A 721 -20.73 -4.71 -7.42
C HIS A 721 -20.44 -3.24 -7.17
N ARG A 722 -20.18 -2.89 -5.90
CA ARG A 722 -19.68 -1.57 -5.54
C ARG A 722 -18.19 -1.49 -5.92
N LEU A 723 -17.90 -0.92 -7.08
CA LEU A 723 -16.56 -0.81 -7.65
C LEU A 723 -15.87 0.52 -7.30
N LYS A 724 -16.65 1.58 -7.06
CA LYS A 724 -16.14 2.94 -6.82
C LYS A 724 -16.90 3.66 -5.70
N PRO A 725 -16.27 4.59 -4.96
CA PRO A 725 -17.02 5.59 -4.19
C PRO A 725 -17.81 6.53 -5.13
N ILE A 726 -18.70 7.34 -4.58
CA ILE A 726 -19.27 8.48 -5.30
C ILE A 726 -18.21 9.59 -5.30
N SER A 727 -17.89 10.13 -6.47
CA SER A 727 -16.93 11.22 -6.64
C SER A 727 -17.54 12.32 -7.49
N ILE A 728 -17.83 13.46 -6.87
CA ILE A 728 -18.28 14.67 -7.57
C ILE A 728 -17.02 15.47 -7.93
N TYR A 729 -16.55 15.28 -9.15
CA TYR A 729 -15.35 15.93 -9.68
C TYR A 729 -15.74 16.94 -10.76
N TYR A 730 -15.34 18.21 -10.61
CA TYR A 730 -15.61 19.26 -11.57
C TYR A 730 -14.62 20.43 -11.47
N HIS A 731 -14.79 21.49 -12.27
CA HIS A 731 -13.93 22.68 -12.31
C HIS A 731 -14.73 23.95 -11.99
N PHE A 732 -14.06 25.09 -11.72
CA PHE A 732 -14.76 26.36 -11.50
C PHE A 732 -15.58 26.81 -12.71
N TYR A 733 -15.19 26.48 -13.94
CA TYR A 733 -15.98 26.83 -15.13
C TYR A 733 -17.41 26.28 -15.10
N SER A 734 -17.70 25.25 -14.29
CA SER A 734 -19.06 24.77 -14.07
C SER A 734 -20.02 25.85 -13.53
N GLY A 735 -19.51 26.92 -12.93
CA GLY A 735 -20.30 28.08 -12.50
C GLY A 735 -20.68 29.05 -13.62
N GLN A 736 -20.19 28.86 -14.85
CA GLN A 736 -20.33 29.86 -15.93
C GLN A 736 -21.75 29.94 -16.49
N LYS A 737 -22.38 28.78 -16.71
CA LYS A 737 -23.70 28.68 -17.34
C LYS A 737 -24.74 28.29 -16.30
N VAL A 738 -25.97 28.79 -16.47
CA VAL A 738 -27.11 28.34 -15.64
C VAL A 738 -27.34 26.84 -15.80
N ALA A 739 -27.15 26.29 -17.00
CA ALA A 739 -27.31 24.86 -17.28
C ALA A 739 -26.31 24.00 -16.48
N SER A 740 -25.02 24.35 -16.49
CA SER A 740 -24.00 23.59 -15.76
C SER A 740 -24.17 23.70 -14.24
N LEU A 741 -24.57 24.88 -13.74
CA LEU A 741 -24.87 25.06 -12.33
C LEU A 741 -26.08 24.21 -11.89
N LYS A 742 -27.14 24.13 -12.72
CA LYS A 742 -28.29 23.24 -12.48
C LYS A 742 -27.87 21.77 -12.47
N ALA A 743 -27.02 21.35 -13.42
CA ALA A 743 -26.50 19.99 -13.47
C ALA A 743 -25.73 19.64 -12.17
N LEU A 744 -24.88 20.55 -11.67
CA LEU A 744 -24.22 20.37 -10.38
C LEU A 744 -25.24 20.18 -9.24
N HIS A 745 -26.22 21.07 -9.11
CA HIS A 745 -27.25 20.92 -8.07
C HIS A 745 -27.95 19.56 -8.11
N GLU A 746 -28.27 19.06 -9.31
CA GLU A 746 -28.88 17.74 -9.48
C GLU A 746 -27.95 16.61 -9.03
N VAL A 747 -26.68 16.65 -9.43
CA VAL A 747 -25.67 15.67 -9.03
C VAL A 747 -25.45 15.63 -7.52
N TYR A 748 -25.30 16.79 -6.88
CA TYR A 748 -25.18 16.90 -5.41
C TYR A 748 -26.43 16.39 -4.70
N THR A 749 -27.62 16.77 -5.19
CA THR A 749 -28.90 16.34 -4.61
C THR A 749 -29.07 14.83 -4.74
N TYR A 750 -28.73 14.25 -5.88
CA TYR A 750 -28.75 12.80 -6.07
C TYR A 750 -27.78 12.12 -5.10
N ALA A 751 -26.52 12.55 -5.04
CA ALA A 751 -25.51 11.93 -4.18
C ALA A 751 -25.90 11.95 -2.70
N LEU A 752 -26.44 13.07 -2.22
CA LEU A 752 -26.87 13.23 -0.83
C LEU A 752 -28.23 12.58 -0.51
N SER A 753 -29.00 12.19 -1.53
CA SER A 753 -30.21 11.36 -1.33
C SER A 753 -29.89 9.91 -0.95
N GLN A 754 -28.65 9.47 -1.15
CA GLN A 754 -28.17 8.12 -0.85
C GLN A 754 -27.62 8.02 0.59
N GLU A 755 -27.52 6.80 1.12
CA GLU A 755 -26.84 6.56 2.40
C GLU A 755 -25.31 6.63 2.24
N VAL A 756 -24.78 7.85 2.32
CA VAL A 756 -23.37 8.16 2.10
C VAL A 756 -22.59 8.45 3.38
N ASN A 757 -21.27 8.33 3.28
CA ASN A 757 -20.30 8.84 4.24
C ASN A 757 -19.36 9.84 3.54
N PRO A 758 -19.61 11.15 3.66
CA PRO A 758 -18.77 12.17 3.01
C PRO A 758 -17.40 12.30 3.69
N ILE A 759 -16.32 12.31 2.92
CA ILE A 759 -14.93 12.49 3.41
C ILE A 759 -14.13 13.43 2.49
N PHE A 760 -13.03 13.99 2.99
CA PHE A 760 -12.10 14.73 2.12
C PHE A 760 -11.39 13.81 1.14
N LEU A 761 -10.94 14.35 0.01
CA LEU A 761 -10.21 13.58 -0.99
C LEU A 761 -8.87 13.05 -0.44
N SER A 762 -8.21 13.78 0.46
CA SER A 762 -7.01 13.28 1.15
C SER A 762 -7.26 12.04 2.01
N GLU A 763 -8.45 11.89 2.59
CA GLU A 763 -8.83 10.71 3.37
C GLU A 763 -9.10 9.51 2.46
N TYR A 764 -9.69 9.73 1.28
CA TYR A 764 -9.76 8.71 0.23
C TYR A 764 -8.35 8.29 -0.22
N ALA A 765 -7.47 9.24 -0.52
CA ALA A 765 -6.09 8.97 -0.91
C ALA A 765 -5.31 8.19 0.17
N GLN A 766 -5.50 8.53 1.45
CA GLN A 766 -4.95 7.76 2.57
C GLN A 766 -5.46 6.32 2.58
N LYS A 767 -6.76 6.09 2.35
CA LYS A 767 -7.34 4.73 2.27
C LYS A 767 -6.76 3.93 1.11
N VAL A 768 -6.53 4.55 -0.05
CA VAL A 768 -5.87 3.91 -1.20
C VAL A 768 -4.43 3.49 -0.85
N MET A 769 -3.65 4.37 -0.23
CA MET A 769 -2.28 4.03 0.19
C MET A 769 -2.27 2.94 1.29
N GLU A 770 -3.24 2.96 2.19
CA GLU A 770 -3.40 1.93 3.22
C GLU A 770 -3.89 0.59 2.66
N PHE A 771 -4.72 0.58 1.60
CA PHE A 771 -5.09 -0.64 0.87
C PHE A 771 -3.85 -1.34 0.34
N ARG A 772 -2.87 -0.58 -0.15
CA ARG A 772 -1.64 -1.10 -0.73
C ARG A 772 -0.63 -1.57 0.32
N SER A 773 -0.56 -0.87 1.47
CA SER A 773 0.45 -1.12 2.51
C SER A 773 -0.01 -2.02 3.66
N SER A 774 -1.32 -2.21 3.83
CA SER A 774 -1.89 -3.07 4.88
C SER A 774 -1.55 -4.54 4.71
N VAL A 775 -1.60 -5.30 5.80
CA VAL A 775 -1.16 -6.69 5.82
C VAL A 775 -2.24 -7.60 6.38
N PHE A 776 -2.52 -8.68 5.67
CA PHE A 776 -3.16 -9.84 6.29
C PHE A 776 -2.08 -10.81 6.72
N ALA A 777 -2.27 -11.41 7.89
CA ALA A 777 -1.41 -12.46 8.37
C ALA A 777 -2.20 -13.47 9.21
N PHE A 778 -1.60 -14.64 9.44
CA PHE A 778 -2.01 -15.51 10.53
C PHE A 778 -1.14 -15.25 11.75
N ASP A 779 -1.76 -15.05 12.91
CA ASP A 779 -1.06 -15.07 14.18
C ASP A 779 -0.66 -16.50 14.55
N THR A 780 -0.01 -16.66 15.71
CA THR A 780 0.48 -17.97 16.14
C THR A 780 -0.59 -18.90 16.69
N GLU A 781 -1.80 -18.39 16.93
CA GLU A 781 -2.97 -19.19 17.28
C GLU A 781 -3.75 -19.62 16.00
N GLY A 782 -3.30 -19.18 14.83
CA GLY A 782 -3.96 -19.43 13.55
C GLY A 782 -5.15 -18.50 13.27
N ASN A 783 -5.33 -17.42 14.05
CA ASN A 783 -6.36 -16.43 13.74
C ASN A 783 -5.88 -15.51 12.60
N MET A 784 -6.81 -15.12 11.73
CA MET A 784 -6.53 -14.09 10.73
C MET A 784 -6.48 -12.71 11.40
N VAL A 785 -5.39 -11.99 11.15
CA VAL A 785 -5.21 -10.60 11.56
C VAL A 785 -5.11 -9.69 10.34
N PHE A 786 -5.62 -8.48 10.50
CA PHE A 786 -5.44 -7.37 9.54
C PHE A 786 -4.69 -6.25 10.27
N LEU A 787 -3.55 -5.83 9.72
CA LEU A 787 -2.68 -4.81 10.29
C LEU A 787 -2.60 -3.63 9.32
N SER A 788 -2.86 -2.43 9.82
CA SER A 788 -2.95 -1.22 9.00
C SER A 788 -2.70 0.06 9.81
N GLY A 789 -2.72 1.21 9.13
CA GLY A 789 -2.62 2.53 9.76
C GLY A 789 -3.87 3.03 10.48
N GLY A 790 -4.96 2.24 10.49
CA GLY A 790 -6.20 2.57 11.19
C GLY A 790 -7.17 3.48 10.42
N ASN A 791 -6.96 3.72 9.11
CA ASN A 791 -7.86 4.56 8.29
C ASN A 791 -8.66 3.75 7.26
N LEU A 792 -8.19 2.57 6.87
CA LEU A 792 -8.94 1.62 6.05
C LEU A 792 -9.73 0.69 6.97
N ARG A 793 -11.00 1.03 7.21
CA ARG A 793 -11.82 0.46 8.28
C ARG A 793 -12.94 -0.49 7.81
N THR A 794 -12.80 -1.04 6.61
CA THR A 794 -13.83 -1.93 6.06
C THR A 794 -13.17 -3.14 5.39
N LEU A 795 -13.64 -4.33 5.76
CA LEU A 795 -13.30 -5.59 5.10
C LEU A 795 -14.54 -6.17 4.42
N ARG A 796 -14.43 -6.47 3.12
CA ARG A 796 -15.50 -6.99 2.28
C ARG A 796 -15.32 -8.48 2.06
N PHE A 797 -16.32 -9.25 2.45
CA PHE A 797 -16.42 -10.68 2.18
C PHE A 797 -17.38 -10.90 1.02
N ASP A 798 -16.93 -11.64 0.00
CA ASP A 798 -17.74 -12.09 -1.15
C ASP A 798 -18.60 -13.32 -0.81
N SER A 799 -19.19 -13.29 0.38
CA SER A 799 -20.06 -14.31 0.93
C SER A 799 -20.87 -13.76 2.11
N ASP A 800 -21.91 -14.51 2.49
CA ASP A 800 -22.70 -14.26 3.69
C ASP A 800 -21.94 -14.76 4.92
N VAL A 801 -21.37 -13.84 5.68
CA VAL A 801 -20.65 -14.13 6.93
C VAL A 801 -21.17 -13.27 8.08
N TYR A 802 -20.99 -13.72 9.32
CA TYR A 802 -21.24 -12.91 10.51
C TYR A 802 -19.94 -12.75 11.29
N PRO A 803 -19.54 -11.53 11.69
CA PRO A 803 -18.42 -11.37 12.59
C PRO A 803 -18.82 -11.74 14.02
N ASN A 804 -17.98 -12.51 14.70
CA ASN A 804 -18.04 -12.67 16.14
C ASN A 804 -17.38 -11.44 16.77
N ILE A 805 -18.15 -10.38 16.99
CA ILE A 805 -17.66 -9.13 17.59
C ILE A 805 -16.96 -9.41 18.92
N LYS A 806 -17.59 -10.23 19.80
CA LYS A 806 -17.06 -10.56 21.13
C LYS A 806 -15.65 -11.17 21.13
N ARG A 807 -15.35 -12.04 20.16
CA ARG A 807 -14.02 -12.69 20.04
C ARG A 807 -13.06 -11.91 19.15
N SER A 808 -13.58 -11.05 18.29
CA SER A 808 -12.77 -10.20 17.41
C SER A 808 -12.11 -9.06 18.19
N LYS A 809 -11.16 -8.39 17.54
CA LYS A 809 -10.53 -7.17 18.04
C LYS A 809 -10.72 -6.07 17.02
N GLY A 810 -11.25 -4.92 17.47
CA GLY A 810 -11.49 -3.74 16.63
C GLY A 810 -12.61 -3.92 15.59
N VAL A 811 -13.42 -4.99 15.66
CA VAL A 811 -14.59 -5.19 14.80
C VAL A 811 -15.82 -4.67 15.51
N VAL A 812 -16.52 -3.70 14.92
CA VAL A 812 -17.61 -2.95 15.58
C VAL A 812 -18.99 -3.37 15.06
N GLY A 813 -19.05 -3.93 13.85
CA GLY A 813 -20.32 -4.23 13.20
C GLY A 813 -20.15 -4.76 11.79
N TYR A 814 -21.26 -4.85 11.07
CA TYR A 814 -21.27 -5.26 9.67
C TYR A 814 -22.55 -4.82 8.96
N ARG A 815 -22.50 -4.81 7.63
CA ARG A 815 -23.65 -4.60 6.76
C ARG A 815 -23.59 -5.53 5.56
N LYS A 816 -24.73 -6.10 5.19
CA LYS A 816 -24.89 -6.72 3.87
C LYS A 816 -25.26 -5.67 2.83
N VAL A 817 -24.52 -5.62 1.73
CA VAL A 817 -24.80 -4.78 0.58
C VAL A 817 -24.56 -5.62 -0.67
N ASN A 818 -25.56 -5.69 -1.55
CA ASN A 818 -25.59 -6.61 -2.69
C ASN A 818 -25.31 -8.06 -2.22
N ASN A 819 -24.36 -8.74 -2.84
CA ASN A 819 -23.96 -10.12 -2.50
C ASN A 819 -22.71 -10.18 -1.60
N SER A 820 -22.38 -9.10 -0.88
CA SER A 820 -21.19 -9.04 -0.03
C SER A 820 -21.52 -8.58 1.39
N THR A 821 -20.74 -9.07 2.35
CA THR A 821 -20.76 -8.61 3.74
C THR A 821 -19.60 -7.65 3.99
N TYR A 822 -19.90 -6.42 4.42
CA TYR A 822 -18.93 -5.39 4.78
C TYR A 822 -18.79 -5.37 6.30
N VAL A 823 -17.65 -5.79 6.82
CA VAL A 823 -17.30 -5.80 8.25
C VAL A 823 -16.64 -4.47 8.60
N HIS A 824 -17.15 -3.83 9.65
CA HIS A 824 -16.76 -2.49 10.09
C HIS A 824 -15.68 -2.57 11.17
N LEU A 825 -14.63 -1.78 11.02
CA LEU A 825 -13.49 -1.74 11.93
C LEU A 825 -13.38 -0.39 12.65
N ASP A 826 -12.70 -0.37 13.78
CA ASP A 826 -12.37 0.86 14.52
C ASP A 826 -11.06 1.52 14.01
N GLY A 827 -10.58 2.57 14.69
CA GLY A 827 -9.33 3.26 14.34
C GLY A 827 -8.05 2.60 14.84
N SER A 828 -8.08 1.37 15.36
CA SER A 828 -6.94 0.79 16.09
C SER A 828 -5.77 0.37 15.20
N GLY A 829 -6.02 -0.03 13.95
CA GLY A 829 -5.01 -0.52 12.99
C GLY A 829 -4.49 -1.94 13.28
N ASN A 830 -5.06 -2.66 14.23
CA ASN A 830 -4.67 -4.04 14.55
C ASN A 830 -5.93 -4.83 14.90
N TYR A 831 -6.39 -5.61 13.92
CA TYR A 831 -7.67 -6.28 13.97
C TYR A 831 -7.46 -7.78 13.97
N ARG A 832 -8.18 -8.46 14.86
CA ARG A 832 -8.31 -9.92 14.84
C ARG A 832 -9.71 -10.24 14.37
N ILE A 833 -9.82 -10.99 13.28
CA ILE A 833 -11.10 -11.26 12.63
C ILE A 833 -11.54 -12.68 12.96
N VAL A 834 -12.64 -12.81 13.71
CA VAL A 834 -13.25 -14.10 14.05
C VAL A 834 -14.67 -14.10 13.50
N LEU A 835 -15.03 -15.12 12.73
CA LEU A 835 -16.37 -15.28 12.18
C LEU A 835 -17.24 -16.18 13.09
N SER A 836 -18.57 -16.09 12.92
CA SER A 836 -19.57 -16.93 13.56
C SER A 836 -20.64 -17.38 12.58
N GLU A 837 -21.31 -18.49 12.88
CA GLU A 837 -22.46 -18.98 12.11
C GLU A 837 -23.75 -18.18 12.40
N LYS A 838 -23.83 -17.56 13.58
CA LYS A 838 -24.97 -16.78 14.05
C LYS A 838 -24.65 -15.28 14.04
N PRO A 839 -25.64 -14.40 13.82
CA PRO A 839 -25.47 -12.97 13.96
C PRO A 839 -25.13 -12.60 15.43
N PRO A 840 -24.37 -11.52 15.66
CA PRO A 840 -24.09 -11.03 17.00
C PRO A 840 -25.33 -10.40 17.64
N ASN A 841 -25.42 -10.39 18.98
CA ASN A 841 -26.51 -9.73 19.73
C ASN A 841 -26.42 -8.20 19.74
N PHE A 842 -25.29 -7.63 19.30
CA PHE A 842 -25.08 -6.20 19.14
C PHE A 842 -24.19 -5.95 17.92
N ALA A 843 -24.53 -5.00 17.06
CA ALA A 843 -23.67 -4.59 15.94
C ALA A 843 -23.99 -3.17 15.45
N LEU A 844 -22.95 -2.43 15.06
CA LEU A 844 -23.14 -1.26 14.20
C LEU A 844 -23.52 -1.72 12.78
N LEU A 845 -24.72 -1.38 12.31
CA LEU A 845 -25.18 -1.76 10.96
C LEU A 845 -24.71 -0.76 9.92
N ASP A 846 -24.90 0.53 10.16
CA ASP A 846 -24.35 1.58 9.31
C ASP A 846 -24.09 2.90 10.05
N ALA A 847 -23.19 3.74 9.53
CA ALA A 847 -22.98 5.11 9.99
C ALA A 847 -22.44 6.04 8.89
N ASN A 848 -22.77 7.33 8.93
CA ASN A 848 -22.18 8.37 8.07
C ASN A 848 -20.93 9.04 8.66
N GLY A 849 -20.21 8.32 9.51
CA GLY A 849 -19.00 8.77 10.17
C GLY A 849 -18.07 7.60 10.45
N LYS A 850 -16.86 7.90 10.89
CA LYS A 850 -15.86 6.90 11.30
C LYS A 850 -16.00 6.53 12.77
N VAL A 851 -15.62 5.30 13.13
CA VAL A 851 -15.47 4.88 14.53
C VAL A 851 -14.03 5.15 14.97
N GLU A 852 -13.83 6.06 15.92
CA GLU A 852 -12.48 6.43 16.39
C GLU A 852 -11.83 5.33 17.22
N ASN A 853 -12.58 4.80 18.19
CA ASN A 853 -12.14 3.78 19.12
C ASN A 853 -13.28 2.83 19.42
N PHE A 854 -12.96 1.56 19.65
CA PHE A 854 -13.89 0.56 20.14
C PHE A 854 -13.32 -0.17 21.35
N GLU A 855 -14.01 -0.04 22.48
CA GLU A 855 -13.69 -0.77 23.69
C GLU A 855 -14.75 -1.84 23.93
N GLN A 856 -14.28 -3.03 24.24
CA GLN A 856 -15.15 -4.18 24.49
C GLN A 856 -14.67 -4.93 25.73
N SER A 857 -15.56 -5.13 26.70
CA SER A 857 -15.31 -5.95 27.88
C SER A 857 -16.57 -6.70 28.31
N HIS A 858 -16.51 -8.03 28.35
CA HIS A 858 -17.62 -8.90 28.74
C HIS A 858 -18.93 -8.66 27.98
N SER A 859 -19.80 -7.81 28.53
CA SER A 859 -21.13 -7.40 28.06
C SER A 859 -21.20 -5.94 27.61
N LEU A 860 -20.11 -5.18 27.76
CA LEU A 860 -20.04 -3.75 27.53
C LEU A 860 -19.33 -3.44 26.21
N TYR A 861 -19.99 -2.65 25.37
CA TYR A 861 -19.48 -2.13 24.11
C TYR A 861 -19.49 -0.61 24.15
N LYS A 862 -18.37 0.03 23.81
CA LYS A 862 -18.23 1.48 23.82
C LYS A 862 -17.50 1.97 22.57
N PHE A 863 -18.03 2.99 21.92
CA PHE A 863 -17.35 3.63 20.80
C PHE A 863 -17.82 5.05 20.56
N THR A 864 -17.02 5.80 19.79
CA THR A 864 -17.37 7.15 19.34
C THR A 864 -17.43 7.19 17.82
N ILE A 865 -18.55 7.69 17.28
CA ILE A 865 -18.71 8.02 15.86
C ILE A 865 -18.37 9.49 15.65
N VAL A 866 -17.57 9.80 14.62
CA VAL A 866 -17.27 11.17 14.17
C VAL A 866 -17.57 11.31 12.69
N SER A 867 -18.39 12.30 12.33
CA SER A 867 -18.86 12.58 10.97
C SER A 867 -18.58 14.03 10.57
N TYR A 868 -18.59 14.32 9.26
CA TYR A 868 -18.47 15.70 8.75
C TYR A 868 -19.82 16.43 8.65
N ILE A 869 -20.88 15.65 8.46
CA ILE A 869 -22.28 16.09 8.45
C ILE A 869 -22.97 15.61 9.74
N PRO A 870 -24.17 16.12 10.10
CA PRO A 870 -24.90 15.63 11.25
C PRO A 870 -25.00 14.10 11.27
N THR A 871 -24.67 13.49 12.41
CA THR A 871 -24.47 12.06 12.53
C THR A 871 -25.78 11.29 12.32
N GLU A 872 -25.69 10.20 11.57
CA GLU A 872 -26.75 9.20 11.41
C GLU A 872 -26.13 7.81 11.46
N PHE A 873 -26.77 6.90 12.19
CA PHE A 873 -26.34 5.51 12.26
C PHE A 873 -27.48 4.57 12.64
N LYS A 874 -27.28 3.28 12.36
CA LYS A 874 -28.19 2.20 12.76
C LYS A 874 -27.45 1.16 13.58
N LEU A 875 -28.05 0.71 14.68
CA LEU A 875 -27.57 -0.38 15.51
C LEU A 875 -28.53 -1.56 15.45
N TYR A 876 -27.97 -2.77 15.44
CA TYR A 876 -28.68 -3.97 15.83
C TYR A 876 -28.43 -4.24 17.32
N SER A 877 -29.48 -4.59 18.05
CA SER A 877 -29.41 -4.98 19.46
C SER A 877 -30.53 -5.94 19.81
N ASP A 878 -30.17 -7.08 20.38
CA ASP A 878 -31.07 -8.07 20.96
C ASP A 878 -30.71 -8.29 22.44
N GLY A 879 -31.55 -7.80 23.34
CA GLY A 879 -31.31 -7.92 24.79
C GLY A 879 -30.20 -7.02 25.35
N CYS A 880 -29.88 -5.90 24.68
CA CYS A 880 -28.93 -4.90 25.19
C CYS A 880 -29.61 -3.57 25.56
N TYR A 881 -29.11 -2.94 26.62
CA TYR A 881 -29.42 -1.55 26.97
C TYR A 881 -28.45 -0.61 26.27
N ILE A 882 -28.96 0.34 25.48
CA ILE A 882 -28.15 1.30 24.71
C ILE A 882 -28.29 2.70 25.33
N ASP A 883 -27.17 3.31 25.70
CA ASP A 883 -27.05 4.72 26.08
C ASP A 883 -26.24 5.46 25.02
N VAL A 884 -26.74 6.62 24.58
CA VAL A 884 -26.11 7.43 23.52
C VAL A 884 -26.01 8.88 23.98
N LYS A 885 -24.83 9.48 23.81
CA LYS A 885 -24.53 10.85 24.23
C LYS A 885 -23.88 11.64 23.08
N PRO A 886 -24.42 12.82 22.70
CA PRO A 886 -25.69 13.41 23.17
C PRO A 886 -26.91 12.59 22.72
N LYS A 887 -28.10 12.88 23.29
CA LYS A 887 -29.35 12.20 22.89
C LYS A 887 -29.81 12.70 21.51
N GLY A 888 -30.02 11.78 20.58
CA GLY A 888 -30.60 12.05 19.25
C GLY A 888 -32.05 11.58 19.13
N SER A 889 -32.66 11.77 17.96
CA SER A 889 -33.94 11.11 17.67
C SER A 889 -33.70 9.63 17.41
N ILE A 890 -34.46 8.77 18.08
CA ILE A 890 -34.39 7.31 17.93
C ILE A 890 -35.68 6.80 17.28
N THR A 891 -35.55 5.89 16.31
CA THR A 891 -36.67 5.19 15.68
C THR A 891 -36.35 3.71 15.56
N GLU A 892 -37.24 2.82 16.00
CA GLU A 892 -37.09 1.39 15.79
C GLU A 892 -37.53 1.03 14.35
N LYS A 893 -36.64 0.39 13.58
CA LYS A 893 -36.82 0.03 12.17
C LYS A 893 -36.93 -1.49 12.01
N GLY A 894 -37.95 -2.07 12.65
CA GLY A 894 -38.11 -3.51 12.75
C GLY A 894 -37.40 -4.08 13.97
N LYS A 895 -37.58 -5.38 14.20
CA LYS A 895 -37.20 -6.03 15.46
C LYS A 895 -35.70 -5.87 15.75
N GLY A 896 -35.37 -5.12 16.80
CA GLY A 896 -34.01 -4.96 17.31
C GLY A 896 -33.10 -4.04 16.48
N ILE A 897 -33.65 -3.26 15.53
CA ILE A 897 -32.89 -2.28 14.76
C ILE A 897 -33.26 -0.87 15.20
N PHE A 898 -32.28 -0.11 15.67
CA PHE A 898 -32.46 1.26 16.16
C PHE A 898 -31.74 2.25 15.25
N GLU A 899 -32.49 3.16 14.64
CA GLU A 899 -31.98 4.26 13.83
C GLU A 899 -31.86 5.52 14.69
N PHE A 900 -30.67 6.13 14.67
CA PHE A 900 -30.36 7.37 15.37
C PHE A 900 -30.06 8.47 14.35
N LYS A 901 -30.68 9.64 14.53
CA LYS A 901 -30.43 10.82 13.70
C LYS A 901 -30.23 12.07 14.55
N TYR A 902 -29.32 12.91 14.10
CA TYR A 902 -28.96 14.18 14.73
C TYR A 902 -29.16 15.33 13.76
N LYS A 903 -29.55 16.49 14.27
CA LYS A 903 -29.72 17.70 13.45
C LYS A 903 -28.41 18.47 13.27
N GLU A 904 -27.57 18.47 14.29
CA GLU A 904 -26.35 19.30 14.35
C GLU A 904 -25.12 18.52 14.80
N GLU A 905 -25.30 17.53 15.68
CA GLU A 905 -24.20 16.80 16.31
C GLU A 905 -23.42 15.97 15.30
N LYS A 906 -22.09 16.07 15.37
CA LYS A 906 -21.14 15.40 14.48
C LYS A 906 -20.24 14.39 15.21
N ARG A 907 -20.42 14.29 16.53
CA ARG A 907 -19.67 13.40 17.41
C ARG A 907 -20.64 12.75 18.37
N VAL A 908 -20.73 11.43 18.34
CA VAL A 908 -21.70 10.68 19.15
C VAL A 908 -21.00 9.53 19.84
N TYR A 909 -21.14 9.48 21.16
CA TYR A 909 -20.69 8.37 22.00
C TYR A 909 -21.81 7.36 22.19
N VAL A 910 -21.49 6.09 22.01
CA VAL A 910 -22.42 4.96 22.19
C VAL A 910 -21.86 4.03 23.27
N GLU A 911 -22.70 3.66 24.22
CA GLU A 911 -22.46 2.60 25.19
C GLU A 911 -23.60 1.58 25.12
N ALA A 912 -23.29 0.31 24.92
CA ALA A 912 -24.26 -0.77 24.95
C ALA A 912 -23.88 -1.82 26.00
N ARG A 913 -24.86 -2.22 26.82
CA ARG A 913 -24.73 -3.25 27.85
C ARG A 913 -25.65 -4.41 27.51
N CYS A 914 -25.08 -5.53 27.07
CA CYS A 914 -25.81 -6.71 26.64
C CYS A 914 -25.91 -7.75 27.76
N ASN A 915 -27.05 -8.42 27.89
CA ASN A 915 -27.11 -9.59 28.76
C ASN A 915 -26.22 -10.70 28.20
N SER A 916 -25.50 -11.39 29.10
CA SER A 916 -24.45 -12.38 28.78
C SER A 916 -24.97 -13.65 28.15
#